data_AF-A0A5R8W8J6-F1
#
_entry.id   AF-A0A5R8W8J6-F1
#
_cell.length_a   1.000
_cell.length_b   1.000
_cell.length_c   1.000
_cell.angle_alpha   90.00
_cell.angle_beta   90.00
_cell.angle_gamma   90.00
#
_symmetry.space_group_name_H-M   'P 1'
#
loop_
_entity.id
_entity.type
_entity.pdbx_description
1 polymer ?
#
loop_
_entity_poly.entity_id
_entity_poly.type
_entity_poly.pdbx_seq_one_letter_code
_entity_poly.pdbx_strand_id
1 'polypeptide(L)'
;MGKRASDGLGDADTDKGNGAGNRPDHVVVFVHGMGRALKGGTLQEWAQPLMLSLHDLSLDLAPDVPHPHLVITKANAVGDPPEVWAKVLRSCPDGRPDYLTVLMTEASWGRDFEPASAASTYSWALRTALRVYRRSLQLLRWNLYPGRRRAGITWLGARLRQLLLTSMAAFAGLFILLAVLVVLLLIIVLAWIPGPGRWAGKLVSLFADFLGDPQVWKRKPLQAAAMRQRVVDTLQRWDHGGGTQVTVVAHSQGAAIAGQVLFQNQARATNFVSVGSGLDLLGYAQWGGGTGEDPVMDWLVNPDRPRWINVWGKFDFVPAGPISTHTNGPLPVFGKLYARDSAGDGGPGPEEHPVYNRSGLIYDHIVYSSNRVEVLDPLARLILDPPTDPHGLALRGLDGDRRLRPHRVMVKSLGVTRLLSVLTSALSAPAALTWLGSQEWARNLVQCGPPGAGEDPWWSSWLCSGPSYHWGHWQNWGVLAVTTAAFAALLIGLLNGPVWGVLHNRLQRMRKPSFRQSSDPSRNPPANPWWYVTWYLLIVTTVAVAVPFMLAWPDLPWVLVVVLVVALWALSFTRTSISGLPARTDAQTQSLAEPAQQPAPDRLEPKEQDPGLPEPLPAVVHASRQQDGAAGSADHLGKPAG
;
A
#
# COMPACT_ATOMS: atom_id res chain seq x y z
N MET A 1 58.22 4.93 3.03
CA MET A 1 58.78 3.71 2.42
C MET A 1 58.22 2.50 3.15
N GLY A 2 57.45 1.67 2.46
CA GLY A 2 56.80 0.49 3.04
C GLY A 2 55.99 -0.24 1.97
N LYS A 3 56.65 -1.08 1.18
CA LYS A 3 56.04 -1.97 0.19
C LYS A 3 55.19 -3.01 0.93
N ARG A 4 53.89 -3.05 0.66
CA ARG A 4 53.08 -4.27 0.86
C ARG A 4 52.83 -4.88 -0.51
N ALA A 5 53.34 -6.10 -0.68
CA ALA A 5 53.03 -6.98 -1.79
C ALA A 5 51.56 -7.39 -1.69
N SER A 6 50.79 -7.11 -2.74
CA SER A 6 49.48 -7.68 -2.99
C SER A 6 49.64 -8.73 -4.09
N ASP A 7 49.83 -9.97 -3.65
CA ASP A 7 49.82 -11.13 -4.54
C ASP A 7 48.37 -11.49 -4.91
N GLY A 8 48.09 -11.51 -6.22
CA GLY A 8 47.28 -12.52 -6.88
C GLY A 8 45.78 -12.58 -6.58
N LEU A 9 45.01 -11.56 -6.98
CA LEU A 9 43.64 -11.79 -7.45
C LEU A 9 43.73 -11.83 -8.98
N GLY A 10 43.50 -13.01 -9.55
CA GLY A 10 43.66 -13.29 -10.97
C GLY A 10 42.96 -12.27 -11.84
N ASP A 11 43.71 -11.73 -12.80
CA ASP A 11 43.20 -10.96 -13.92
C ASP A 11 42.11 -11.75 -14.61
N ALA A 12 40.87 -11.30 -14.41
CA ALA A 12 39.76 -11.68 -15.25
C ALA A 12 40.09 -11.17 -16.65
N ASP A 13 40.23 -12.13 -17.57
CA ASP A 13 40.35 -11.95 -19.02
C ASP A 13 39.74 -10.63 -19.50
N THR A 14 40.60 -9.68 -19.81
CA THR A 14 40.23 -8.52 -20.61
C THR A 14 40.01 -9.01 -22.03
N ASP A 15 38.81 -9.52 -22.28
CA ASP A 15 38.28 -9.84 -23.59
C ASP A 15 38.16 -8.54 -24.41
N LYS A 16 39.26 -8.16 -25.05
CA LYS A 16 39.35 -7.08 -26.03
C LYS A 16 38.81 -7.60 -27.37
N GLY A 17 37.51 -7.87 -27.42
CA GLY A 17 36.83 -8.37 -28.60
C GLY A 17 35.48 -7.69 -28.81
N ASN A 18 35.45 -6.67 -29.68
CA ASN A 18 34.27 -6.01 -30.25
C ASN A 18 33.31 -5.28 -29.29
N GLY A 19 33.19 -3.97 -29.48
CA GLY A 19 32.27 -3.05 -28.79
C GLY A 19 30.78 -3.28 -29.06
N ALA A 20 30.28 -4.49 -28.87
CA ALA A 20 28.89 -4.73 -28.52
C ALA A 20 28.76 -4.38 -27.03
N GLY A 21 28.45 -3.10 -26.74
CA GLY A 21 28.35 -2.62 -25.37
C GLY A 21 27.48 -3.54 -24.52
N ASN A 22 28.00 -3.96 -23.35
CA ASN A 22 27.36 -4.84 -22.37
C ASN A 22 25.87 -4.48 -22.21
N ARG A 23 25.00 -5.16 -22.94
CA ARG A 23 23.56 -5.01 -22.80
C ARG A 23 23.13 -5.82 -21.58
N PRO A 24 22.30 -5.25 -20.69
CA PRO A 24 21.74 -6.03 -19.61
C PRO A 24 20.71 -7.01 -20.18
N ASP A 25 20.61 -8.17 -19.55
CA ASP A 25 19.56 -9.14 -19.84
C ASP A 25 18.20 -8.63 -19.32
N HIS A 26 18.22 -7.91 -18.18
CA HIS A 26 17.03 -7.35 -17.55
C HIS A 26 17.29 -5.92 -17.03
N VAL A 27 16.37 -5.00 -17.31
CA VAL A 27 16.36 -3.63 -16.79
C VAL A 27 15.17 -3.44 -15.86
N VAL A 28 15.43 -2.92 -14.66
CA VAL A 28 14.42 -2.51 -13.68
C VAL A 28 14.44 -1.00 -13.58
N VAL A 29 13.34 -0.36 -13.96
CA VAL A 29 13.18 1.10 -13.87
C VAL A 29 12.24 1.42 -12.72
N PHE A 30 12.77 2.08 -11.69
CA PHE A 30 11.96 2.59 -10.59
C PHE A 30 11.39 3.96 -10.94
N VAL A 31 10.08 4.12 -10.77
CA VAL A 31 9.38 5.39 -11.00
C VAL A 31 8.64 5.76 -9.73
N HIS A 32 9.15 6.71 -8.97
CA HIS A 32 8.43 7.21 -7.81
C HIS A 32 7.53 8.39 -8.19
N GLY A 33 6.51 8.65 -7.38
CA GLY A 33 5.77 9.91 -7.45
C GLY A 33 6.66 11.12 -7.19
N MET A 34 6.12 12.32 -7.41
CA MET A 34 6.79 13.52 -6.95
C MET A 34 6.85 13.53 -5.41
N GLY A 35 7.77 14.35 -4.91
CA GLY A 35 8.19 14.52 -3.54
C GLY A 35 9.64 15.00 -3.58
N ARG A 36 10.19 15.51 -2.47
CA ARG A 36 11.62 15.89 -2.38
C ARG A 36 12.56 14.68 -2.31
N ALA A 37 12.30 13.63 -3.09
CA ALA A 37 13.20 12.52 -3.24
C ALA A 37 14.53 13.04 -3.80
N LEU A 38 15.61 12.76 -3.09
CA LEU A 38 16.95 13.02 -3.60
C LEU A 38 17.15 12.17 -4.87
N LYS A 39 17.89 12.69 -5.84
CA LYS A 39 18.31 11.91 -7.01
C LYS A 39 19.04 10.66 -6.53
N GLY A 40 18.65 9.50 -7.06
CA GLY A 40 19.09 8.17 -6.64
C GLY A 40 18.43 7.63 -5.37
N GLY A 41 17.59 8.42 -4.70
CA GLY A 41 16.93 8.03 -3.46
C GLY A 41 15.93 6.91 -3.67
N THR A 42 15.13 6.97 -4.76
CA THR A 42 14.18 5.90 -5.09
C THR A 42 14.93 4.63 -5.46
N LEU A 43 15.97 4.76 -6.27
CA LEU A 43 16.84 3.65 -6.65
C LEU A 43 17.42 2.97 -5.41
N GLN A 44 17.97 3.73 -4.45
CA GLN A 44 18.52 3.14 -3.21
C GLN A 44 17.44 2.46 -2.35
N GLU A 45 16.27 3.10 -2.20
CA GLU A 45 15.17 2.58 -1.41
C GLU A 45 14.67 1.23 -1.93
N TRP A 46 14.58 1.07 -3.26
CA TRP A 46 14.05 -0.14 -3.88
C TRP A 46 15.12 -1.17 -4.27
N ALA A 47 16.25 -0.73 -4.84
CA ALA A 47 17.28 -1.63 -5.34
C ALA A 47 17.97 -2.39 -4.21
N GLN A 48 18.26 -1.76 -3.07
CA GLN A 48 18.94 -2.43 -1.96
C GLN A 48 18.18 -3.67 -1.47
N PRO A 49 16.90 -3.57 -1.06
CA PRO A 49 16.18 -4.73 -0.59
C PRO A 49 15.80 -5.69 -1.73
N LEU A 50 15.63 -5.21 -2.98
CA LEU A 50 15.45 -6.08 -4.15
C LEU A 50 16.70 -6.93 -4.42
N MET A 51 17.90 -6.34 -4.37
CA MET A 51 19.16 -7.08 -4.53
C MET A 51 19.33 -8.15 -3.46
N LEU A 52 18.94 -7.87 -2.21
CA LEU A 52 18.92 -8.89 -1.16
C LEU A 52 17.95 -10.02 -1.52
N SER A 53 16.76 -9.71 -2.04
CA SER A 53 15.80 -10.74 -2.48
C SER A 53 16.29 -11.56 -3.69
N LEU A 54 17.02 -10.93 -4.62
CA LEU A 54 17.69 -11.60 -5.75
C LEU A 54 18.82 -12.52 -5.27
N HIS A 55 19.67 -12.05 -4.35
CA HIS A 55 20.73 -12.86 -3.73
C HIS A 55 20.16 -14.09 -3.03
N ASP A 56 19.16 -13.91 -2.16
CA ASP A 56 18.55 -15.01 -1.44
C ASP A 56 17.84 -15.99 -2.39
N LEU A 57 17.25 -15.51 -3.50
CA LEU A 57 16.63 -16.38 -4.50
C LEU A 57 17.68 -17.16 -5.29
N SER A 58 18.80 -16.52 -5.61
CA SER A 58 19.94 -17.18 -6.25
C SER A 58 20.51 -18.32 -5.37
N LEU A 59 20.58 -18.11 -4.05
CA LEU A 59 20.96 -19.16 -3.09
C LEU A 59 19.97 -20.34 -3.10
N ASP A 60 18.68 -20.07 -3.30
CA ASP A 60 17.65 -21.10 -3.39
C ASP A 60 17.73 -21.90 -4.71
N LEU A 61 18.18 -21.28 -5.82
CA LEU A 61 18.24 -21.87 -7.16
C LEU A 61 19.52 -22.67 -7.43
N ALA A 62 20.67 -22.17 -6.95
CA ALA A 62 21.97 -22.79 -7.16
C ALA A 62 22.67 -23.12 -5.82
N PRO A 63 22.09 -23.99 -4.98
CA PRO A 63 22.67 -24.27 -3.67
C PRO A 63 24.07 -24.89 -3.78
N ASP A 64 24.92 -24.61 -2.80
CA ASP A 64 26.23 -25.25 -2.62
C ASP A 64 27.28 -24.99 -3.73
N VAL A 65 27.10 -23.94 -4.53
CA VAL A 65 28.08 -23.51 -5.53
C VAL A 65 29.13 -22.59 -4.91
N PRO A 66 30.41 -22.68 -5.32
CA PRO A 66 31.48 -21.82 -4.78
C PRO A 66 31.47 -20.39 -5.36
N HIS A 67 30.62 -20.14 -6.36
CA HIS A 67 30.54 -18.87 -7.07
C HIS A 67 29.71 -17.83 -6.32
N PRO A 68 30.03 -16.54 -6.41
CA PRO A 68 29.24 -15.50 -5.76
C PRO A 68 27.85 -15.41 -6.38
N HIS A 69 26.81 -15.47 -5.54
CA HIS A 69 25.41 -15.41 -5.97
C HIS A 69 24.95 -14.04 -6.47
N LEU A 70 25.63 -12.98 -6.03
CA LEU A 70 25.37 -11.60 -6.42
C LEU A 70 26.70 -10.86 -6.52
N VAL A 71 26.96 -10.23 -7.66
CA VAL A 71 28.15 -9.39 -7.89
C VAL A 71 27.71 -8.03 -8.40
N ILE A 72 27.96 -6.95 -7.63
CA ILE A 72 27.72 -5.59 -8.09
C ILE A 72 28.90 -5.17 -8.96
N THR A 73 28.67 -5.01 -10.26
CA THR A 73 29.73 -4.69 -11.23
C THR A 73 29.91 -3.19 -11.41
N LYS A 74 28.85 -2.40 -11.21
CA LYS A 74 28.88 -0.94 -11.26
C LYS A 74 27.79 -0.35 -10.40
N ALA A 75 28.08 0.71 -9.66
CA ALA A 75 27.07 1.44 -8.89
C ALA A 75 27.34 2.95 -8.98
N ASN A 76 26.39 3.68 -9.53
CA ASN A 76 26.40 5.13 -9.62
C ASN A 76 25.08 5.68 -9.07
N ALA A 77 25.02 5.88 -7.76
CA ALA A 77 23.81 6.30 -7.07
C ALA A 77 23.46 7.79 -7.27
N VAL A 78 24.35 8.60 -7.86
CA VAL A 78 24.17 10.06 -8.00
C VAL A 78 24.25 10.56 -9.45
N GLY A 79 24.47 9.65 -10.42
CA GLY A 79 24.60 9.95 -11.84
C GLY A 79 23.34 10.48 -12.52
N ASP A 80 23.42 10.76 -13.82
CA ASP A 80 22.27 11.05 -14.68
C ASP A 80 22.16 10.09 -15.87
N PRO A 81 21.29 9.06 -15.81
CA PRO A 81 20.53 8.66 -14.63
C PRO A 81 21.45 7.98 -13.59
N PRO A 82 20.98 7.82 -12.35
CA PRO A 82 21.61 6.91 -11.42
C PRO A 82 21.32 5.45 -11.83
N GLU A 83 22.31 4.58 -11.64
CA GLU A 83 22.29 3.21 -12.15
C GLU A 83 23.08 2.26 -11.24
N VAL A 84 22.62 1.02 -11.14
CA VAL A 84 23.30 -0.10 -10.47
C VAL A 84 23.26 -1.31 -11.40
N TRP A 85 24.43 -1.87 -11.67
CA TRP A 85 24.60 -3.09 -12.44
C TRP A 85 24.99 -4.22 -11.49
N ALA A 86 24.28 -5.34 -11.61
CA ALA A 86 24.54 -6.53 -10.83
C ALA A 86 24.47 -7.78 -11.72
N LYS A 87 25.34 -8.75 -11.43
CA LYS A 87 25.24 -10.12 -11.95
C LYS A 87 24.64 -11.00 -10.86
N VAL A 88 23.57 -11.72 -11.17
CA VAL A 88 22.86 -12.63 -10.25
C VAL A 88 22.99 -14.06 -10.76
N LEU A 89 23.51 -14.97 -9.95
CA LEU A 89 23.72 -16.36 -10.37
C LEU A 89 22.36 -17.06 -10.53
N ARG A 90 22.07 -17.62 -11.70
CA ARG A 90 20.85 -18.41 -11.96
C ARG A 90 21.10 -19.89 -11.71
N SER A 91 22.18 -20.40 -12.29
CA SER A 91 22.53 -21.81 -12.27
C SER A 91 24.04 -21.98 -12.41
N CYS A 92 24.54 -23.19 -12.19
CA CYS A 92 25.95 -23.53 -12.40
C CYS A 92 26.09 -24.90 -13.09
N PRO A 93 25.58 -25.04 -14.33
CA PRO A 93 25.69 -26.29 -15.07
C PRO A 93 27.17 -26.60 -15.33
N ASP A 94 27.59 -27.83 -15.07
CA ASP A 94 28.95 -28.32 -15.30
C ASP A 94 30.05 -27.46 -14.63
N GLY A 95 29.72 -26.81 -13.51
CA GLY A 95 30.65 -25.95 -12.76
C GLY A 95 30.87 -24.55 -13.35
N ARG A 96 30.21 -24.21 -14.46
CA ARG A 96 30.27 -22.89 -15.11
C ARG A 96 29.13 -22.01 -14.60
N PRO A 97 29.39 -20.82 -14.04
CA PRO A 97 28.34 -19.97 -13.51
C PRO A 97 27.55 -19.30 -14.65
N ASP A 98 26.23 -19.47 -14.61
CA ASP A 98 25.28 -18.78 -15.49
C ASP A 98 24.72 -17.55 -14.75
N TYR A 99 25.16 -16.36 -15.16
CA TYR A 99 24.80 -15.09 -14.54
C TYR A 99 23.76 -14.34 -15.35
N LEU A 100 22.73 -13.86 -14.67
CA LEU A 100 21.82 -12.83 -15.17
C LEU A 100 22.39 -11.43 -14.90
N THR A 101 22.59 -10.63 -15.93
CA THR A 101 22.98 -9.22 -15.81
C THR A 101 21.76 -8.33 -15.66
N VAL A 102 21.58 -7.75 -14.48
CA VAL A 102 20.48 -6.86 -14.12
C VAL A 102 20.98 -5.42 -14.01
N LEU A 103 20.35 -4.51 -14.75
CA LEU A 103 20.48 -3.07 -14.57
C LEU A 103 19.29 -2.55 -13.77
N MET A 104 19.55 -1.79 -12.72
CA MET A 104 18.54 -1.07 -11.95
C MET A 104 18.78 0.43 -12.09
N THR A 105 17.75 1.18 -12.46
CA THR A 105 17.81 2.64 -12.63
C THR A 105 16.51 3.29 -12.17
N GLU A 106 16.43 4.61 -12.17
CA GLU A 106 15.20 5.35 -11.84
C GLU A 106 14.90 6.44 -12.87
N ALA A 107 13.61 6.71 -13.05
CA ALA A 107 13.13 7.94 -13.66
C ALA A 107 12.74 8.89 -12.52
N SER A 108 13.62 9.85 -12.22
CA SER A 108 13.42 10.84 -11.14
C SER A 108 13.30 12.26 -11.70
N TRP A 109 12.48 13.08 -11.02
CA TRP A 109 12.32 14.50 -11.34
C TRP A 109 12.07 15.40 -10.11
N GLY A 110 12.17 14.85 -8.89
CA GLY A 110 11.79 15.55 -7.66
C GLY A 110 12.57 16.84 -7.36
N ARG A 111 13.78 16.99 -7.93
CA ARG A 111 14.59 18.22 -7.82
C ARG A 111 14.44 19.16 -9.02
N ASP A 112 13.81 18.70 -10.09
CA ASP A 112 13.75 19.42 -11.38
C ASP A 112 12.53 20.34 -11.46
N PHE A 113 11.57 20.19 -10.54
CA PHE A 113 10.34 20.97 -10.50
C PHE A 113 10.15 21.69 -9.17
N GLU A 114 9.58 22.89 -9.25
CA GLU A 114 9.13 23.61 -8.07
C GLU A 114 7.99 22.85 -7.37
N PRO A 115 8.07 22.62 -6.05
CA PRO A 115 7.01 21.98 -5.29
C PRO A 115 5.72 22.81 -5.36
N ALA A 116 4.58 22.15 -5.13
CA ALA A 116 3.31 22.86 -5.02
C ALA A 116 3.31 23.82 -3.83
N SER A 117 2.60 24.94 -3.94
CA SER A 117 2.43 25.84 -2.80
C SER A 117 1.64 25.14 -1.69
N ALA A 118 1.94 25.45 -0.43
CA ALA A 118 1.23 24.88 0.72
C ALA A 118 -0.30 25.11 0.62
N ALA A 119 -0.73 26.31 0.22
CA ALA A 119 -2.14 26.64 0.03
C ALA A 119 -2.82 25.75 -1.02
N SER A 120 -2.16 25.49 -2.15
CA SER A 120 -2.70 24.60 -3.18
C SER A 120 -2.79 23.15 -2.70
N THR A 121 -1.80 22.70 -1.93
CA THR A 121 -1.77 21.37 -1.32
C THR A 121 -2.90 21.20 -0.31
N TYR A 122 -3.12 22.19 0.56
CA TYR A 122 -4.22 22.15 1.53
C TYR A 122 -5.60 22.18 0.88
N SER A 123 -5.81 23.04 -0.11
CA SER A 123 -7.06 23.10 -0.86
C SER A 123 -7.39 21.76 -1.53
N TRP A 124 -6.38 21.07 -2.05
CA TRP A 124 -6.54 19.74 -2.61
C TRP A 124 -6.78 18.67 -1.54
N ALA A 125 -5.98 18.68 -0.47
CA ALA A 125 -6.10 17.73 0.62
C ALA A 125 -7.49 17.79 1.26
N LEU A 126 -8.03 18.99 1.50
CA LEU A 126 -9.38 19.19 2.04
C LEU A 126 -10.47 18.64 1.10
N ARG A 127 -10.37 18.90 -0.21
CA ARG A 127 -11.31 18.37 -1.21
C ARG A 127 -11.22 16.85 -1.37
N THR A 128 -10.02 16.30 -1.18
CA THR A 128 -9.77 14.86 -1.27
C THR A 128 -10.06 14.11 0.04
N ALA A 129 -10.05 14.79 1.19
CA ALA A 129 -10.15 14.17 2.51
C ALA A 129 -11.40 13.31 2.67
N LEU A 130 -12.58 13.82 2.27
CA LEU A 130 -13.83 13.05 2.33
C LEU A 130 -13.80 11.82 1.40
N ARG A 131 -13.17 11.95 0.22
CA ARG A 131 -13.00 10.85 -0.73
C ARG A 131 -12.09 9.76 -0.14
N VAL A 132 -10.95 10.16 0.42
CA VAL A 132 -10.00 9.28 1.12
C VAL A 132 -10.68 8.59 2.30
N TYR A 133 -11.43 9.33 3.12
CA TYR A 133 -12.16 8.78 4.25
C TYR A 133 -13.19 7.72 3.81
N ARG A 134 -14.06 8.05 2.84
CA ARG A 134 -15.04 7.11 2.28
C ARG A 134 -14.39 5.85 1.72
N ARG A 135 -13.28 5.99 0.98
CA ARG A 135 -12.52 4.84 0.45
C ARG A 135 -11.87 4.02 1.56
N SER A 136 -11.32 4.65 2.60
CA SER A 136 -10.75 3.95 3.76
C SER A 136 -11.82 3.09 4.46
N LEU A 137 -13.04 3.60 4.60
CA LEU A 137 -14.16 2.82 5.14
C LEU A 137 -14.58 1.68 4.21
N GLN A 138 -14.59 1.91 2.90
CA GLN A 138 -14.86 0.86 1.91
C GLN A 138 -13.82 -0.27 2.02
N LEU A 139 -12.53 0.07 2.07
CA LEU A 139 -11.44 -0.90 2.24
C LEU A 139 -11.56 -1.64 3.55
N LEU A 140 -11.80 -0.94 4.66
CA LEU A 140 -12.00 -1.58 5.97
C LEU A 140 -13.20 -2.53 5.94
N ARG A 141 -14.32 -2.09 5.34
CA ARG A 141 -15.51 -2.91 5.17
C ARG A 141 -15.18 -4.17 4.37
N TRP A 142 -14.47 -4.08 3.26
CA TRP A 142 -14.08 -5.26 2.49
C TRP A 142 -13.12 -6.16 3.27
N ASN A 143 -12.11 -5.62 3.95
CA ASN A 143 -11.18 -6.39 4.77
C ASN A 143 -11.86 -7.19 5.90
N LEU A 144 -12.98 -6.68 6.42
CA LEU A 144 -13.80 -7.34 7.44
C LEU A 144 -14.94 -8.17 6.85
N TYR A 145 -15.06 -8.27 5.52
CA TYR A 145 -16.14 -8.98 4.86
C TYR A 145 -16.03 -10.51 5.10
N PRO A 146 -17.08 -11.15 5.64
CA PRO A 146 -17.06 -12.58 5.96
C PRO A 146 -17.21 -13.50 4.74
N GLY A 147 -17.32 -12.96 3.53
CA GLY A 147 -17.60 -13.71 2.30
C GLY A 147 -19.08 -13.99 2.07
N ARG A 148 -19.44 -14.45 0.86
CA ARG A 148 -20.76 -15.02 0.55
C ARG A 148 -20.75 -16.50 0.96
N ARG A 149 -21.20 -16.80 2.17
CA ARG A 149 -21.48 -18.19 2.61
C ARG A 149 -22.99 -18.36 2.78
N ARG A 150 -23.47 -19.61 2.76
CA ARG A 150 -24.87 -19.91 3.13
C ARG A 150 -25.18 -19.25 4.48
N ALA A 151 -26.28 -18.52 4.54
CA ALA A 151 -26.68 -17.77 5.72
C ALA A 151 -26.85 -18.73 6.91
N GLY A 152 -25.96 -18.64 7.89
CA GLY A 152 -26.00 -19.38 9.14
C GLY A 152 -25.61 -18.48 10.30
N ILE A 153 -25.83 -18.93 11.54
CA ILE A 153 -25.60 -18.13 12.76
C ILE A 153 -24.17 -17.60 12.85
N THR A 154 -23.18 -18.41 12.47
CA THR A 154 -21.76 -17.99 12.46
C THR A 154 -21.47 -16.89 11.45
N TRP A 155 -22.11 -16.95 10.27
CA TRP A 155 -22.01 -15.91 9.25
C TRP A 155 -22.72 -14.63 9.70
N LEU A 156 -23.90 -14.74 10.31
CA LEU A 156 -24.62 -13.61 10.90
C LEU A 156 -23.79 -12.92 11.98
N GLY A 157 -23.18 -13.69 12.89
CA GLY A 157 -22.27 -13.16 13.91
C GLY A 157 -21.04 -12.46 13.31
N ALA A 158 -20.44 -13.04 12.27
CA ALA A 158 -19.31 -12.40 11.56
C ALA A 158 -19.74 -11.12 10.83
N ARG A 159 -20.95 -11.08 10.28
CA ARG A 159 -21.54 -9.91 9.61
C ARG A 159 -21.89 -8.79 10.59
N LEU A 160 -22.46 -9.14 11.75
CA LEU A 160 -22.72 -8.19 12.83
C LEU A 160 -21.41 -7.61 13.37
N ARG A 161 -20.40 -8.46 13.59
CA ARG A 161 -19.05 -8.02 13.97
C ARG A 161 -18.45 -7.07 12.93
N GLN A 162 -18.56 -7.39 11.64
CA GLN A 162 -18.13 -6.50 10.57
C GLN A 162 -18.82 -5.14 10.68
N LEU A 163 -20.16 -5.12 10.77
CA LEU A 163 -20.95 -3.91 10.90
C LEU A 163 -20.47 -3.08 12.09
N LEU A 164 -20.40 -3.68 13.29
CA LEU A 164 -19.94 -3.04 14.51
C LEU A 164 -18.56 -2.42 14.37
N LEU A 165 -17.57 -3.20 13.92
CA LEU A 165 -16.19 -2.73 13.77
C LEU A 165 -16.07 -1.64 12.70
N THR A 166 -16.79 -1.76 11.58
CA THR A 166 -16.80 -0.71 10.54
C THR A 166 -17.46 0.57 11.02
N SER A 167 -18.56 0.48 11.77
CA SER A 167 -19.25 1.64 12.34
C SER A 167 -18.40 2.33 13.39
N MET A 168 -17.75 1.56 14.28
CA MET A 168 -16.84 2.10 15.29
C MET A 168 -15.65 2.80 14.63
N ALA A 169 -15.05 2.20 13.61
CA ALA A 169 -13.96 2.80 12.86
C ALA A 169 -14.40 4.02 12.02
N ALA A 170 -15.62 4.03 11.50
CA ALA A 170 -16.20 5.20 10.85
C ALA A 170 -16.35 6.33 11.84
N PHE A 171 -16.98 6.10 12.98
CA PHE A 171 -17.13 7.12 14.02
C PHE A 171 -15.76 7.64 14.46
N ALA A 172 -14.85 6.76 14.90
CA ALA A 172 -13.50 7.15 15.31
C ALA A 172 -12.73 7.90 14.21
N GLY A 173 -12.79 7.43 12.96
CA GLY A 173 -12.15 8.06 11.82
C GLY A 173 -12.71 9.45 11.51
N LEU A 174 -14.01 9.67 11.69
CA LEU A 174 -14.64 10.98 11.55
C LEU A 174 -14.15 11.97 12.61
N PHE A 175 -14.06 11.55 13.88
CA PHE A 175 -13.51 12.40 14.94
C PHE A 175 -12.03 12.70 14.73
N ILE A 176 -11.24 11.71 14.31
CA ILE A 176 -9.83 11.93 13.97
C ILE A 176 -9.73 12.93 12.82
N LEU A 177 -10.54 12.76 11.76
CA LEU A 177 -10.55 13.69 10.64
C LEU A 177 -10.91 15.11 11.10
N LEU A 178 -11.96 15.27 11.91
CA LEU A 178 -12.35 16.56 12.45
C LEU A 178 -11.25 17.18 13.31
N ALA A 179 -10.63 16.40 14.21
CA ALA A 179 -9.52 16.84 15.03
C ALA A 179 -8.32 17.29 14.19
N VAL A 180 -7.96 16.52 13.15
CA VAL A 180 -6.88 16.90 12.21
C VAL A 180 -7.23 18.20 11.48
N LEU A 181 -8.49 18.39 11.06
CA LEU A 181 -8.92 19.63 10.41
C LEU A 181 -8.86 20.83 11.37
N VAL A 182 -9.24 20.64 12.64
CA VAL A 182 -9.14 21.68 13.68
C VAL A 182 -7.68 22.02 13.96
N VAL A 183 -6.81 21.02 14.14
CA VAL A 183 -5.36 21.22 14.35
C VAL A 183 -4.75 21.91 13.14
N LEU A 184 -5.13 21.52 11.93
CA LEU A 184 -4.64 22.15 10.72
C LEU A 184 -5.08 23.61 10.63
N LEU A 185 -6.34 23.91 10.94
CA LEU A 185 -6.84 25.29 11.02
C LEU A 185 -6.07 26.11 12.05
N LEU A 186 -5.80 25.53 13.23
CA LEU A 186 -5.00 26.16 14.27
C LEU A 186 -3.57 26.44 13.79
N ILE A 187 -2.92 25.49 13.12
CA ILE A 187 -1.58 25.66 12.53
C ILE A 187 -1.60 26.78 11.49
N ILE A 188 -2.64 26.83 10.65
CA ILE A 188 -2.80 27.90 9.65
C ILE A 188 -2.89 29.25 10.34
N VAL A 189 -3.71 29.41 11.40
CA VAL A 189 -3.81 30.66 12.16
C VAL A 189 -2.49 31.02 12.85
N LEU A 190 -1.84 30.05 13.50
CA LEU A 190 -0.53 30.22 14.15
C LEU A 190 0.58 30.62 13.17
N ALA A 191 0.47 30.22 11.90
CA ALA A 191 1.43 30.59 10.87
C ALA A 191 1.49 32.11 10.60
N TRP A 192 0.43 32.86 10.93
CA TRP A 192 0.39 34.33 10.80
C TRP A 192 1.05 35.06 11.99
N ILE A 193 1.33 34.37 13.09
CA ILE A 193 1.93 34.98 14.29
C ILE A 193 3.46 34.97 14.15
N PRO A 194 4.13 36.15 14.26
CA PRO A 194 5.58 36.23 14.27
C PRO A 194 6.18 35.38 15.41
N GLY A 195 7.11 34.47 15.08
CA GLY A 195 7.70 33.53 16.03
C GLY A 195 7.22 32.09 15.80
N PRO A 196 6.03 31.69 16.29
CA PRO A 196 5.46 30.35 16.08
C PRO A 196 5.34 29.97 14.60
N GLY A 197 5.10 30.96 13.73
CA GLY A 197 4.97 30.75 12.29
C GLY A 197 6.19 30.11 11.63
N ARG A 198 7.41 30.27 12.19
CA ARG A 198 8.61 29.60 11.66
C ARG A 198 8.59 28.08 11.88
N TRP A 199 8.06 27.63 13.02
CA TRP A 199 7.94 26.20 13.32
C TRP A 199 6.76 25.56 12.57
N ALA A 200 5.61 26.24 12.58
CA ALA A 200 4.46 25.85 11.77
C ALA A 200 4.82 25.73 10.29
N GLY A 201 5.59 26.68 9.75
CA GLY A 201 6.09 26.65 8.37
C GLY A 201 6.91 25.39 8.03
N LYS A 202 7.72 24.87 8.97
CA LYS A 202 8.48 23.63 8.77
C LYS A 202 7.56 22.40 8.70
N LEU A 203 6.57 22.31 9.58
CA LEU A 203 5.57 21.24 9.55
C LEU A 203 4.71 21.29 8.29
N VAL A 204 4.30 22.50 7.91
CA VAL A 204 3.56 22.76 6.67
C VAL A 204 4.37 22.33 5.45
N SER A 205 5.67 22.64 5.40
CA SER A 205 6.53 22.21 4.30
C SER A 205 6.69 20.69 4.23
N LEU A 206 6.83 20.00 5.38
CA LEU A 206 6.91 18.53 5.40
C LEU A 206 5.62 17.89 4.85
N PHE A 207 4.46 18.45 5.16
CA PHE A 207 3.19 17.97 4.64
C PHE A 207 3.00 18.30 3.15
N ALA A 208 3.44 19.49 2.72
CA ALA A 208 3.42 19.89 1.31
C ALA A 208 4.36 19.03 0.46
N ASP A 209 5.54 18.69 0.98
CA ASP A 209 6.52 17.80 0.33
C ASP A 209 6.03 16.34 0.20
N PHE A 210 4.97 15.96 0.93
CA PHE A 210 4.34 14.63 0.87
C PHE A 210 3.07 14.57 0.01
N LEU A 211 2.33 15.69 -0.11
CA LEU A 211 1.00 15.73 -0.76
C LEU A 211 0.87 16.72 -1.93
N GLY A 212 1.84 17.60 -2.18
CA GLY A 212 1.76 18.65 -3.21
C GLY A 212 1.72 18.12 -4.65
N ASP A 213 2.07 16.87 -4.79
CA ASP A 213 2.46 16.19 -6.00
C ASP A 213 1.31 15.88 -6.97
N PRO A 214 0.17 15.33 -6.50
CA PRO A 214 -1.08 15.25 -7.26
C PRO A 214 -1.51 16.55 -7.94
N GLN A 215 -1.27 17.70 -7.31
CA GLN A 215 -1.70 18.99 -7.85
C GLN A 215 -0.87 19.44 -9.04
N VAL A 216 0.45 19.25 -8.97
CA VAL A 216 1.33 19.57 -10.08
C VAL A 216 0.94 18.79 -11.33
N TRP A 217 0.78 17.47 -11.20
CA TRP A 217 0.42 16.60 -12.32
C TRP A 217 -0.89 16.99 -12.99
N LYS A 218 -1.88 17.44 -12.22
CA LYS A 218 -3.18 17.82 -12.76
C LYS A 218 -3.24 19.25 -13.29
N ARG A 219 -2.53 20.18 -12.67
CA ARG A 219 -2.73 21.63 -12.91
C ARG A 219 -1.59 22.29 -13.68
N LYS A 220 -0.40 21.72 -13.70
CA LYS A 220 0.77 22.31 -14.38
C LYS A 220 1.11 21.50 -15.64
N PRO A 221 0.60 21.89 -16.82
CA PRO A 221 0.75 21.11 -18.07
C PRO A 221 2.21 20.84 -18.44
N LEU A 222 3.07 21.86 -18.32
CA LEU A 222 4.49 21.74 -18.64
C LEU A 222 5.21 20.72 -17.74
N GLN A 223 4.97 20.77 -16.43
CA GLN A 223 5.60 19.86 -15.48
C GLN A 223 5.10 18.43 -15.69
N ALA A 224 3.79 18.24 -15.95
CA ALA A 224 3.23 16.94 -16.28
C ALA A 224 3.82 16.35 -17.58
N ALA A 225 4.00 17.17 -18.62
CA ALA A 225 4.64 16.74 -19.87
C ALA A 225 6.11 16.35 -19.64
N ALA A 226 6.86 17.16 -18.89
CA ALA A 226 8.26 16.88 -18.58
C ALA A 226 8.44 15.60 -17.75
N MET A 227 7.52 15.29 -16.82
CA MET A 227 7.52 14.00 -16.10
C MET A 227 7.33 12.81 -17.03
N ARG A 228 6.38 12.89 -17.97
CA ARG A 228 6.17 11.84 -18.98
C ARG A 228 7.41 11.69 -19.84
N GLN A 229 7.97 12.80 -20.33
CA GLN A 229 9.19 12.79 -21.13
C GLN A 229 10.35 12.12 -20.39
N ARG A 230 10.51 12.39 -19.09
CA ARG A 230 11.56 11.76 -18.27
C ARG A 230 11.42 10.24 -18.19
N VAL A 231 10.20 9.72 -18.11
CA VAL A 231 9.92 8.27 -18.16
C VAL A 231 10.22 7.74 -19.56
N VAL A 232 9.76 8.42 -20.61
CA VAL A 232 10.02 8.07 -22.02
C VAL A 232 11.52 8.00 -22.29
N ASP A 233 12.29 9.05 -22.00
CA ASP A 233 13.74 9.12 -22.19
C ASP A 233 14.48 8.02 -21.42
N THR A 234 13.94 7.59 -20.28
CA THR A 234 14.54 6.52 -19.49
C THR A 234 14.27 5.14 -20.10
N LEU A 235 13.06 4.91 -20.62
CA LEU A 235 12.67 3.63 -21.22
C LEU A 235 13.20 3.45 -22.64
N GLN A 236 13.19 4.51 -23.46
CA GLN A 236 13.64 4.45 -24.87
C GLN A 236 15.10 4.01 -25.03
N ARG A 237 15.94 4.24 -24.00
CA ARG A 237 17.33 3.74 -23.96
C ARG A 237 17.45 2.22 -23.93
N TRP A 238 16.36 1.52 -23.58
CA TRP A 238 16.30 0.07 -23.45
C TRP A 238 15.29 -0.56 -24.41
N ASP A 239 14.54 0.26 -25.16
CA ASP A 239 13.50 -0.14 -26.13
C ASP A 239 14.08 -0.42 -27.52
N HIS A 240 15.05 -1.34 -27.60
CA HIS A 240 15.81 -1.61 -28.84
C HIS A 240 15.59 -3.02 -29.42
N GLY A 241 14.48 -3.68 -29.09
CA GLY A 241 14.08 -4.97 -29.69
C GLY A 241 15.04 -6.15 -29.46
N GLY A 242 16.06 -5.99 -28.62
CA GLY A 242 17.21 -6.89 -28.52
C GLY A 242 17.13 -7.97 -27.43
N GLY A 243 15.93 -8.41 -27.05
CA GLY A 243 15.75 -9.46 -26.03
C GLY A 243 15.90 -9.02 -24.56
N THR A 244 16.35 -7.80 -24.30
CA THR A 244 16.40 -7.22 -22.94
C THR A 244 14.99 -7.08 -22.37
N GLN A 245 14.76 -7.68 -21.20
CA GLN A 245 13.49 -7.57 -20.48
C GLN A 245 13.44 -6.25 -19.72
N VAL A 246 12.35 -5.49 -19.82
CA VAL A 246 12.20 -4.21 -19.11
C VAL A 246 11.04 -4.31 -18.11
N THR A 247 11.32 -4.11 -16.84
CA THR A 247 10.31 -4.08 -15.77
C THR A 247 10.26 -2.70 -15.14
N VAL A 248 9.12 -2.04 -15.27
CA VAL A 248 8.84 -0.76 -14.64
C VAL A 248 8.17 -1.01 -13.31
N VAL A 249 8.79 -0.57 -12.21
CA VAL A 249 8.21 -0.63 -10.86
C VAL A 249 7.87 0.80 -10.46
N ALA A 250 6.58 1.11 -10.45
CA ALA A 250 6.11 2.47 -10.28
C ALA A 250 5.24 2.62 -9.03
N HIS A 251 5.58 3.59 -8.17
CA HIS A 251 4.91 3.80 -6.90
C HIS A 251 4.04 5.06 -6.91
N SER A 252 2.84 4.98 -6.31
CA SER A 252 1.95 6.12 -6.10
C SER A 252 1.67 6.89 -7.40
N GLN A 253 1.87 8.20 -7.44
CA GLN A 253 1.75 9.02 -8.65
C GLN A 253 2.67 8.56 -9.80
N GLY A 254 3.85 8.01 -9.49
CA GLY A 254 4.75 7.46 -10.50
C GLY A 254 4.07 6.38 -11.33
N ALA A 255 3.16 5.60 -10.72
CA ALA A 255 2.34 4.61 -11.43
C ALA A 255 1.34 5.25 -12.40
N ALA A 256 0.75 6.39 -12.06
CA ALA A 256 -0.14 7.11 -12.98
C ALA A 256 0.61 7.67 -14.19
N ILE A 257 1.81 8.21 -13.98
CA ILE A 257 2.65 8.77 -15.03
C ILE A 257 3.18 7.65 -15.94
N ALA A 258 3.76 6.61 -15.35
CA ALA A 258 4.29 5.46 -16.09
C ALA A 258 3.18 4.70 -16.82
N GLY A 259 2.03 4.48 -16.17
CA GLY A 259 0.86 3.86 -16.80
C GLY A 259 0.41 4.64 -18.02
N GLN A 260 0.30 5.98 -17.92
CA GLN A 260 -0.06 6.79 -19.08
C GLN A 260 0.93 6.66 -20.23
N VAL A 261 2.24 6.72 -19.95
CA VAL A 261 3.30 6.57 -20.97
C VAL A 261 3.23 5.21 -21.66
N LEU A 262 3.09 4.14 -20.88
CA LEU A 262 3.09 2.76 -21.37
C LEU A 262 1.79 2.41 -22.10
N PHE A 263 0.62 2.82 -21.59
CA PHE A 263 -0.66 2.47 -22.18
C PHE A 263 -0.97 3.28 -23.44
N GLN A 264 -0.41 4.48 -23.58
CA GLN A 264 -0.51 5.30 -24.79
C GLN A 264 0.63 5.04 -25.79
N ASN A 265 1.34 3.93 -25.63
CA ASN A 265 2.43 3.47 -26.49
C ASN A 265 3.52 4.53 -26.78
N GLN A 266 3.85 5.36 -25.78
CA GLN A 266 4.94 6.36 -25.90
C GLN A 266 6.31 5.75 -25.61
N ALA A 267 6.33 4.62 -24.90
CA ALA A 267 7.49 3.77 -24.66
C ALA A 267 7.03 2.34 -24.34
N ARG A 268 7.93 1.37 -24.51
CA ARG A 268 7.62 -0.05 -24.25
C ARG A 268 8.28 -0.57 -22.96
N ALA A 269 7.62 -1.56 -22.36
CA ALA A 269 8.16 -2.35 -21.27
C ALA A 269 7.57 -3.77 -21.32
N THR A 270 8.31 -4.76 -20.85
CA THR A 270 7.76 -6.13 -20.70
C THR A 270 6.72 -6.17 -19.58
N ASN A 271 7.10 -5.65 -18.40
CA ASN A 271 6.28 -5.71 -17.20
C ASN A 271 6.06 -4.30 -16.65
N PHE A 272 4.84 -4.02 -16.22
CA PHE A 272 4.50 -2.82 -15.47
C PHE A 272 3.93 -3.21 -14.11
N VAL A 273 4.74 -3.03 -13.07
CA VAL A 273 4.37 -3.29 -11.67
C VAL A 273 3.98 -1.97 -11.02
N SER A 274 2.67 -1.69 -10.96
CA SER A 274 2.14 -0.53 -10.25
C SER A 274 1.95 -0.86 -8.77
N VAL A 275 2.49 -0.01 -7.90
CA VAL A 275 2.51 -0.25 -6.46
C VAL A 275 1.83 0.91 -5.73
N GLY A 276 0.77 0.64 -4.96
CA GLY A 276 -0.02 1.70 -4.31
C GLY A 276 -0.53 2.74 -5.31
N SER A 277 -1.07 2.25 -6.43
CA SER A 277 -1.20 3.01 -7.67
C SER A 277 -2.07 4.27 -7.60
N GLY A 278 -1.47 5.43 -7.87
CA GLY A 278 -2.18 6.71 -8.01
C GLY A 278 -3.24 6.76 -9.12
N LEU A 279 -3.31 5.75 -10.01
CA LEU A 279 -4.14 5.74 -11.21
C LEU A 279 -5.63 6.01 -10.94
N ASP A 280 -6.25 5.38 -9.93
CA ASP A 280 -7.68 5.57 -9.67
C ASP A 280 -8.03 6.93 -9.03
N LEU A 281 -7.09 7.61 -8.38
CA LEU A 281 -7.33 8.90 -7.73
C LEU A 281 -6.97 10.06 -8.63
N LEU A 282 -5.83 9.92 -9.31
CA LEU A 282 -5.31 10.93 -10.19
C LEU A 282 -5.94 10.73 -11.56
N GLY A 283 -5.93 9.54 -12.14
CA GLY A 283 -6.19 9.35 -13.57
C GLY A 283 -5.12 10.05 -14.41
N TYR A 284 -5.32 10.11 -15.72
CA TYR A 284 -4.38 10.76 -16.62
C TYR A 284 -4.33 12.27 -16.47
N ALA A 285 -3.20 12.87 -16.83
CA ALA A 285 -3.14 14.31 -17.00
C ALA A 285 -4.04 14.71 -18.18
N GLN A 286 -4.85 15.75 -17.98
CA GLN A 286 -5.75 16.31 -19.02
C GLN A 286 -5.01 16.75 -20.29
N TRP A 287 -3.70 17.03 -20.15
CA TRP A 287 -2.83 17.58 -21.19
C TRP A 287 -1.99 16.51 -21.90
N GLY A 288 -2.37 15.23 -21.79
CA GLY A 288 -1.60 14.09 -22.29
C GLY A 288 -1.88 13.67 -23.74
N GLY A 289 -2.79 14.36 -24.45
CA GLY A 289 -3.08 14.10 -25.86
C GLY A 289 -3.91 12.84 -26.16
N GLY A 290 -4.25 12.02 -25.16
CA GLY A 290 -5.15 10.88 -25.32
C GLY A 290 -6.62 11.22 -25.03
N THR A 291 -7.54 10.53 -25.70
CA THR A 291 -8.98 10.47 -25.34
C THR A 291 -9.21 9.64 -24.07
N GLY A 292 -8.20 8.90 -23.61
CA GLY A 292 -8.28 7.95 -22.52
C GLY A 292 -8.69 8.61 -21.21
N GLU A 293 -9.96 8.54 -20.87
CA GLU A 293 -10.36 8.70 -19.47
C GLU A 293 -10.05 7.41 -18.69
N ASP A 294 -10.01 6.27 -19.39
CA ASP A 294 -9.94 4.92 -18.82
C ASP A 294 -8.58 4.24 -19.06
N PRO A 295 -7.72 4.08 -18.03
CA PRO A 295 -6.40 3.47 -18.20
C PRO A 295 -6.47 1.99 -18.55
N VAL A 296 -7.53 1.28 -18.18
CA VAL A 296 -7.69 -0.13 -18.54
C VAL A 296 -8.01 -0.26 -20.02
N MET A 297 -8.86 0.62 -20.57
CA MET A 297 -9.16 0.61 -22.00
C MET A 297 -7.92 0.94 -22.85
N ASP A 298 -7.17 1.98 -22.47
CA ASP A 298 -5.91 2.33 -23.15
C ASP A 298 -4.90 1.16 -23.10
N TRP A 299 -4.79 0.48 -21.95
CA TRP A 299 -3.96 -0.71 -21.82
C TRP A 299 -4.43 -1.85 -22.73
N LEU A 300 -5.74 -2.10 -22.82
CA LEU A 300 -6.29 -3.18 -23.65
C LEU A 300 -6.12 -2.92 -25.14
N VAL A 301 -6.27 -1.67 -25.60
CA VAL A 301 -6.12 -1.33 -27.03
C VAL A 301 -4.67 -1.21 -27.47
N ASN A 302 -3.72 -1.10 -26.54
CA ASN A 302 -2.30 -1.05 -26.87
C ASN A 302 -1.82 -2.44 -27.37
N PRO A 303 -1.38 -2.58 -28.63
CA PRO A 303 -0.86 -3.84 -29.15
C PRO A 303 0.45 -4.27 -28.49
N ASP A 304 1.25 -3.32 -28.02
CA ASP A 304 2.52 -3.52 -27.32
C ASP A 304 2.35 -3.43 -25.80
N ARG A 305 1.14 -3.71 -25.29
CA ARG A 305 0.82 -3.52 -23.88
C ARG A 305 1.75 -4.32 -22.97
N PRO A 306 2.29 -3.72 -21.90
CA PRO A 306 3.05 -4.46 -20.90
C PRO A 306 2.12 -5.42 -20.14
N ARG A 307 2.71 -6.45 -19.54
CA ARG A 307 2.05 -7.23 -18.49
C ARG A 307 1.83 -6.33 -17.28
N TRP A 308 0.59 -5.95 -17.01
CA TRP A 308 0.25 -5.03 -15.93
C TRP A 308 -0.09 -5.78 -14.63
N ILE A 309 0.73 -5.55 -13.62
CA ILE A 309 0.66 -6.14 -12.28
C ILE A 309 0.38 -5.03 -11.27
N ASN A 310 -0.81 -5.03 -10.67
CA ASN A 310 -1.23 -4.06 -9.68
C ASN A 310 -1.06 -4.61 -8.26
N VAL A 311 -0.07 -4.08 -7.54
CA VAL A 311 0.23 -4.41 -6.14
C VAL A 311 -0.32 -3.34 -5.23
N TRP A 312 -1.16 -3.71 -4.26
CA TRP A 312 -1.80 -2.73 -3.39
C TRP A 312 -1.98 -3.21 -1.95
N GLY A 313 -1.75 -2.31 -1.01
CA GLY A 313 -1.86 -2.53 0.42
C GLY A 313 -3.32 -2.54 0.84
N LYS A 314 -3.71 -3.53 1.66
CA LYS A 314 -5.10 -3.69 2.08
C LYS A 314 -5.68 -2.51 2.85
N PHE A 315 -4.84 -1.72 3.51
CA PHE A 315 -5.24 -0.53 4.25
C PHE A 315 -4.65 0.75 3.67
N ASP A 316 -4.06 0.71 2.47
CA ASP A 316 -3.52 1.90 1.84
C ASP A 316 -4.69 2.81 1.36
N PHE A 317 -4.65 4.07 1.78
CA PHE A 317 -5.74 5.04 1.55
C PHE A 317 -5.53 5.87 0.28
N VAL A 318 -4.30 5.98 -0.20
CA VAL A 318 -3.96 6.61 -1.48
C VAL A 318 -4.20 5.49 -2.49
N PRO A 319 -5.08 5.69 -3.48
CA PRO A 319 -5.77 4.63 -4.24
C PRO A 319 -4.97 3.33 -4.34
N ALA A 320 -5.37 2.38 -3.51
CA ALA A 320 -4.77 1.08 -3.44
C ALA A 320 -5.95 0.12 -3.31
N GLY A 321 -6.23 -0.55 -4.40
CA GLY A 321 -7.41 -1.34 -4.61
C GLY A 321 -7.36 -1.91 -6.01
N PRO A 322 -8.29 -2.81 -6.32
CA PRO A 322 -8.40 -3.35 -7.65
C PRO A 322 -8.76 -2.28 -8.66
N ILE A 323 -8.11 -2.35 -9.83
CA ILE A 323 -8.32 -1.46 -10.95
C ILE A 323 -9.28 -2.13 -11.94
N SER A 324 -10.18 -1.34 -12.48
CA SER A 324 -11.23 -1.75 -13.41
C SER A 324 -11.55 -0.58 -14.34
N THR A 325 -12.30 -0.86 -15.41
CA THR A 325 -12.83 0.19 -16.27
C THR A 325 -13.81 1.09 -15.52
N HIS A 326 -14.00 2.33 -15.99
CA HIS A 326 -14.94 3.27 -15.38
C HIS A 326 -16.37 2.72 -15.34
N THR A 327 -16.78 2.03 -16.39
CA THR A 327 -18.12 1.42 -16.52
C THR A 327 -18.38 0.36 -15.46
N ASN A 328 -17.39 -0.49 -15.18
CA ASN A 328 -17.55 -1.58 -14.22
C ASN A 328 -17.30 -1.11 -12.78
N GLY A 329 -16.40 -0.15 -12.60
CA GLY A 329 -15.89 0.27 -11.31
C GLY A 329 -15.18 -0.86 -10.53
N PRO A 330 -14.69 -0.58 -9.32
CA PRO A 330 -13.87 -1.54 -8.57
C PRO A 330 -14.69 -2.56 -7.77
N LEU A 331 -15.99 -2.33 -7.56
CA LEU A 331 -16.83 -3.17 -6.69
C LEU A 331 -16.97 -4.63 -7.16
N PRO A 332 -17.15 -4.93 -8.46
CA PRO A 332 -17.19 -6.31 -8.95
C PRO A 332 -15.86 -7.04 -8.72
N VAL A 333 -14.73 -6.37 -8.95
CA VAL A 333 -13.40 -6.93 -8.71
C VAL A 333 -13.17 -7.21 -7.22
N PHE A 334 -13.58 -6.29 -6.33
CA PHE A 334 -13.60 -6.55 -4.89
C PHE A 334 -14.45 -7.78 -4.54
N GLY A 335 -15.64 -7.88 -5.13
CA GLY A 335 -16.49 -9.06 -4.99
C GLY A 335 -15.74 -10.34 -5.33
N LYS A 336 -15.07 -10.38 -6.49
CA LYS A 336 -14.33 -11.55 -6.97
C LYS A 336 -13.11 -11.89 -6.10
N LEU A 337 -12.34 -10.89 -5.68
CA LEU A 337 -11.16 -11.05 -4.83
C LEU A 337 -11.48 -11.64 -3.45
N TYR A 338 -12.62 -11.23 -2.88
CA TYR A 338 -13.05 -11.65 -1.54
C TYR A 338 -14.01 -12.85 -1.55
N ALA A 339 -14.66 -13.11 -2.69
CA ALA A 339 -15.59 -14.21 -2.90
C ALA A 339 -15.34 -14.82 -4.29
N ARG A 340 -14.27 -15.63 -4.42
CA ARG A 340 -13.81 -16.25 -5.68
C ARG A 340 -14.93 -16.94 -6.47
N ASP A 341 -15.89 -17.53 -5.76
CA ASP A 341 -17.00 -18.28 -6.34
C ASP A 341 -18.13 -17.38 -6.87
N SER A 342 -18.00 -16.05 -6.80
CA SER A 342 -18.96 -15.16 -7.43
C SER A 342 -18.89 -15.29 -8.96
N ALA A 343 -20.05 -15.34 -9.62
CA ALA A 343 -20.16 -15.30 -11.08
C ALA A 343 -19.45 -14.07 -11.67
N GLY A 344 -18.93 -14.22 -12.89
CA GLY A 344 -18.11 -13.22 -13.59
C GLY A 344 -16.64 -13.20 -13.14
N ASP A 345 -15.80 -12.49 -13.90
CA ASP A 345 -14.38 -12.27 -13.64
C ASP A 345 -14.10 -10.98 -12.84
N GLY A 346 -15.11 -10.11 -12.69
CA GLY A 346 -14.99 -8.79 -12.08
C GLY A 346 -14.82 -7.65 -13.08
N GLY A 347 -14.84 -7.94 -14.38
CA GLY A 347 -14.58 -7.00 -15.47
C GLY A 347 -13.09 -6.88 -15.81
N PRO A 348 -12.75 -6.33 -16.98
CA PRO A 348 -11.37 -6.19 -17.44
C PRO A 348 -10.48 -5.40 -16.48
N GLY A 349 -9.20 -5.73 -16.45
CA GLY A 349 -8.20 -5.05 -15.63
C GLY A 349 -6.92 -5.86 -15.42
N PRO A 350 -5.95 -5.28 -14.70
CA PRO A 350 -4.64 -5.90 -14.50
C PRO A 350 -4.68 -7.11 -13.56
N GLU A 351 -3.54 -7.78 -13.44
CA GLU A 351 -3.33 -8.71 -12.34
C GLU A 351 -3.41 -7.96 -11.01
N GLU A 352 -4.18 -8.49 -10.06
CA GLU A 352 -4.38 -7.87 -8.75
C GLU A 352 -3.61 -8.62 -7.68
N HIS A 353 -2.80 -7.91 -6.91
CA HIS A 353 -1.95 -8.45 -5.85
C HIS A 353 -2.15 -7.68 -4.53
N PRO A 354 -3.15 -8.07 -3.73
CA PRO A 354 -3.38 -7.46 -2.43
C PRO A 354 -2.34 -7.94 -1.40
N VAL A 355 -1.64 -6.99 -0.77
CA VAL A 355 -0.55 -7.26 0.19
C VAL A 355 -0.83 -6.69 1.59
N TYR A 356 -0.13 -7.24 2.59
CA TYR A 356 -0.06 -6.76 3.96
C TYR A 356 1.27 -6.06 4.22
N ASN A 357 1.20 -4.74 4.43
CA ASN A 357 2.36 -3.91 4.70
C ASN A 357 2.58 -3.70 6.22
N ARG A 358 2.03 -2.63 6.81
CA ARG A 358 2.19 -2.29 8.24
C ARG A 358 0.85 -2.06 8.97
N SER A 359 -0.25 -2.51 8.37
CA SER A 359 -1.62 -2.37 8.88
C SER A 359 -1.93 -0.95 9.38
N GLY A 360 -1.50 0.08 8.65
CA GLY A 360 -1.79 1.47 8.98
C GLY A 360 -1.98 2.29 7.72
N LEU A 361 -2.89 3.26 7.72
CA LEU A 361 -3.28 3.97 6.51
C LEU A 361 -2.08 4.54 5.72
N ILE A 362 -1.28 5.39 6.37
CA ILE A 362 -0.11 6.03 5.75
C ILE A 362 1.04 5.04 5.53
N TYR A 363 1.31 4.20 6.54
CA TYR A 363 2.42 3.26 6.45
C TYR A 363 2.19 2.20 5.37
N ASP A 364 0.95 1.75 5.14
CA ASP A 364 0.64 0.80 4.08
C ASP A 364 0.91 1.40 2.69
N HIS A 365 0.81 2.72 2.54
CA HIS A 365 1.17 3.39 1.29
C HIS A 365 2.68 3.44 1.07
N ILE A 366 3.48 3.79 2.09
CA ILE A 366 4.88 4.18 1.85
C ILE A 366 5.90 3.05 1.99
N VAL A 367 5.52 1.85 2.45
CA VAL A 367 6.48 0.79 2.84
C VAL A 367 6.49 -0.44 1.92
N TYR A 368 6.01 -0.33 0.68
CA TYR A 368 6.05 -1.46 -0.26
C TYR A 368 7.48 -1.95 -0.55
N SER A 369 8.43 -1.02 -0.65
CA SER A 369 9.87 -1.27 -0.79
C SER A 369 10.46 -2.05 0.39
N SER A 370 9.78 -2.07 1.54
CA SER A 370 10.19 -2.83 2.72
C SER A 370 9.43 -4.17 2.87
N ASN A 371 8.42 -4.42 2.03
CA ASN A 371 7.65 -5.65 2.08
C ASN A 371 8.33 -6.77 1.29
N ARG A 372 9.32 -7.39 1.93
CA ARG A 372 10.11 -8.43 1.31
C ARG A 372 9.28 -9.63 0.86
N VAL A 373 8.39 -10.13 1.72
CA VAL A 373 7.70 -11.43 1.52
C VAL A 373 6.66 -11.36 0.41
N GLU A 374 5.91 -10.26 0.30
CA GLU A 374 4.79 -10.16 -0.64
C GLU A 374 5.04 -9.25 -1.85
N VAL A 375 6.10 -8.43 -1.84
CA VAL A 375 6.44 -7.52 -2.95
C VAL A 375 7.80 -7.86 -3.56
N LEU A 376 8.89 -7.77 -2.78
CA LEU A 376 10.24 -7.89 -3.35
C LEU A 376 10.64 -9.31 -3.73
N ASP A 377 10.30 -10.32 -2.92
CA ASP A 377 10.60 -11.72 -3.23
C ASP A 377 9.86 -12.16 -4.52
N PRO A 378 8.57 -11.86 -4.71
CA PRO A 378 7.91 -12.09 -6.00
C PRO A 378 8.49 -11.26 -7.16
N LEU A 379 8.88 -9.99 -6.93
CA LEU A 379 9.52 -9.16 -7.96
C LEU A 379 10.88 -9.74 -8.38
N ALA A 380 11.68 -10.22 -7.42
CA ALA A 380 12.95 -10.89 -7.69
C ALA A 380 12.76 -12.17 -8.54
N ARG A 381 11.66 -12.91 -8.32
CA ARG A 381 11.31 -14.06 -9.17
C ARG A 381 10.94 -13.63 -10.58
N LEU A 382 10.11 -12.60 -10.73
CA LEU A 382 9.75 -12.06 -12.05
C LEU A 382 11.00 -11.69 -12.88
N ILE A 383 12.10 -11.31 -12.22
CA ILE A 383 13.39 -11.01 -12.86
C ILE A 383 14.23 -12.26 -13.10
N LEU A 384 14.40 -13.11 -12.09
CA LEU A 384 15.36 -14.22 -12.14
C LEU A 384 14.82 -15.48 -12.83
N ASP A 385 13.54 -15.77 -12.63
CA ASP A 385 12.79 -16.95 -13.08
C ASP A 385 11.36 -16.54 -13.50
N PRO A 386 11.22 -15.84 -14.64
CA PRO A 386 9.91 -15.34 -15.08
C PRO A 386 8.96 -16.50 -15.37
N PRO A 387 7.67 -16.38 -15.00
CA PRO A 387 6.70 -17.44 -15.21
C PRO A 387 6.51 -17.74 -16.70
N THR A 388 6.45 -19.03 -17.04
CA THR A 388 6.21 -19.52 -18.41
C THR A 388 4.80 -19.24 -18.91
N ASP A 389 3.83 -19.16 -18.01
CA ASP A 389 2.42 -18.86 -18.30
C ASP A 389 2.19 -17.33 -18.33
N PRO A 390 1.91 -16.73 -19.50
CA PRO A 390 1.68 -15.31 -19.63
C PRO A 390 0.35 -14.85 -19.01
N HIS A 391 -0.60 -15.75 -18.78
CA HIS A 391 -1.92 -15.45 -18.20
C HIS A 391 -2.00 -15.75 -16.70
N GLY A 392 -0.98 -16.42 -16.16
CA GLY A 392 -0.87 -16.72 -14.75
C GLY A 392 -0.69 -15.49 -13.86
N LEU A 393 -0.77 -15.64 -12.54
CA LEU A 393 -0.27 -14.61 -11.63
C LEU A 393 1.26 -14.50 -11.76
N ALA A 394 1.78 -13.29 -11.96
CA ALA A 394 3.21 -13.02 -12.06
C ALA A 394 3.87 -13.10 -10.68
N LEU A 395 3.26 -12.44 -9.69
CA LEU A 395 3.77 -12.39 -8.32
C LEU A 395 3.18 -13.53 -7.49
N ARG A 396 3.48 -14.77 -7.88
CA ARG A 396 3.17 -15.96 -7.06
C ARG A 396 4.14 -16.02 -5.87
N GLY A 397 3.63 -16.45 -4.72
CA GLY A 397 4.48 -16.81 -3.58
C GLY A 397 5.42 -17.97 -3.95
N LEU A 398 6.52 -18.16 -3.21
CA LEU A 398 7.36 -19.35 -3.36
C LEU A 398 6.45 -20.52 -2.99
N ASP A 399 6.35 -21.55 -3.82
CA ASP A 399 5.63 -22.76 -3.43
C ASP A 399 6.26 -23.30 -2.14
N GLY A 400 5.43 -23.45 -1.12
CA GLY A 400 5.87 -23.84 0.22
C GLY A 400 6.51 -22.73 1.08
N ASP A 401 6.43 -21.44 0.72
CA ASP A 401 6.91 -20.35 1.58
C ASP A 401 6.12 -20.30 2.90
N ARG A 402 6.74 -20.83 3.94
CA ARG A 402 6.14 -20.90 5.29
C ARG A 402 6.06 -19.53 5.96
N ARG A 403 6.73 -18.49 5.45
CA ARG A 403 6.73 -17.14 6.04
C ARG A 403 5.44 -16.38 5.79
N LEU A 404 4.74 -16.64 4.68
CA LEU A 404 3.62 -15.80 4.23
C LEU A 404 2.52 -15.66 5.29
N ARG A 405 2.08 -16.77 5.89
CA ARG A 405 1.01 -16.73 6.90
C ARG A 405 1.47 -16.07 8.20
N PRO A 406 2.61 -16.43 8.81
CA PRO A 406 3.21 -15.70 9.93
C PRO A 406 3.39 -14.20 9.66
N HIS A 407 3.93 -13.82 8.50
CA HIS A 407 4.07 -12.41 8.06
C HIS A 407 2.74 -11.69 8.14
N ARG A 408 1.68 -12.24 7.54
CA ARG A 408 0.34 -11.62 7.56
C ARG A 408 -0.23 -11.49 8.97
N VAL A 409 -0.04 -12.49 9.84
CA VAL A 409 -0.48 -12.41 11.24
C VAL A 409 0.30 -11.32 11.98
N MET A 410 1.61 -11.24 11.76
CA MET A 410 2.47 -10.25 12.39
C MET A 410 2.22 -8.82 11.90
N VAL A 411 1.80 -8.63 10.65
CA VAL A 411 1.36 -7.33 10.16
C VAL A 411 0.02 -6.95 10.78
N LYS A 412 -0.97 -7.87 10.81
CA LYS A 412 -2.27 -7.63 11.46
C LYS A 412 -2.13 -7.31 12.95
N SER A 413 -1.18 -7.95 13.63
CA SER A 413 -0.93 -7.74 15.05
C SER A 413 -0.49 -6.31 15.37
N LEU A 414 0.06 -5.55 14.42
CA LEU A 414 0.35 -4.11 14.60
C LEU A 414 -0.91 -3.31 14.90
N GLY A 415 -2.01 -3.59 14.17
CA GLY A 415 -3.30 -2.92 14.39
C GLY A 415 -3.85 -3.21 15.79
N VAL A 416 -3.78 -4.47 16.21
CA VAL A 416 -4.17 -4.90 17.56
C VAL A 416 -3.27 -4.28 18.62
N THR A 417 -1.96 -4.21 18.39
CA THR A 417 -0.99 -3.61 19.32
C THR A 417 -1.26 -2.13 19.53
N ARG A 418 -1.62 -1.37 18.48
CA ARG A 418 -2.02 0.03 18.62
C ARG A 418 -3.26 0.19 19.49
N LEU A 419 -4.28 -0.63 19.25
CA LEU A 419 -5.51 -0.60 20.04
C LEU A 419 -5.24 -0.97 21.51
N LEU A 420 -4.48 -2.03 21.75
CA LEU A 420 -4.07 -2.42 23.10
C LEU A 420 -3.27 -1.33 23.79
N SER A 421 -2.33 -0.68 23.08
CA SER A 421 -1.53 0.41 23.64
C SER A 421 -2.41 1.60 24.07
N VAL A 422 -3.43 1.96 23.27
CA VAL A 422 -4.38 3.02 23.62
C VAL A 422 -5.22 2.62 24.83
N LEU A 423 -5.75 1.40 24.87
CA LEU A 423 -6.56 0.92 25.99
C LEU A 423 -5.74 0.84 27.29
N THR A 424 -4.56 0.22 27.24
CA THR A 424 -3.60 0.14 28.35
C THR A 424 -3.24 1.53 28.86
N SER A 425 -3.01 2.49 27.95
CA SER A 425 -2.69 3.87 28.31
C SER A 425 -3.86 4.58 28.98
N ALA A 426 -5.08 4.41 28.45
CA ALA A 426 -6.28 5.03 29.01
C ALA A 426 -6.60 4.50 30.41
N LEU A 427 -6.41 3.19 30.63
CA LEU A 427 -6.59 2.55 31.93
C LEU A 427 -5.50 2.96 32.93
N SER A 428 -4.27 3.19 32.47
CA SER A 428 -3.13 3.53 33.34
C SER A 428 -2.99 5.04 33.60
N ALA A 429 -3.55 5.90 32.74
CA ALA A 429 -3.38 7.35 32.83
C ALA A 429 -3.78 7.94 34.20
N PRO A 430 -4.92 7.55 34.83
CA PRO A 430 -5.27 8.01 36.16
C PRO A 430 -4.20 7.70 37.21
N ALA A 431 -3.83 6.43 37.34
CA ALA A 431 -2.87 5.97 38.33
C ALA A 431 -1.48 6.56 38.10
N ALA A 432 -1.07 6.68 36.84
CA ALA A 432 0.21 7.28 36.49
C ALA A 432 0.28 8.77 36.80
N LEU A 433 -0.81 9.53 36.61
CA LEU A 433 -0.87 10.94 37.01
C LEU A 433 -0.89 11.09 38.52
N THR A 434 -1.64 10.27 39.24
CA THR A 434 -1.64 10.26 40.71
C THR A 434 -0.24 9.93 41.25
N TRP A 435 0.44 8.93 40.66
CA TRP A 435 1.81 8.59 41.01
C TRP A 435 2.78 9.73 40.68
N LEU A 436 2.68 10.34 39.50
CA LEU A 436 3.54 11.45 39.10
C LEU A 436 3.33 12.67 40.02
N GLY A 437 2.08 12.97 40.37
CA GLY A 437 1.71 14.05 41.28
C GLY A 437 2.14 13.80 42.74
N SER A 438 2.48 12.56 43.11
CA SER A 438 3.07 12.22 44.41
C SER A 438 4.60 12.34 44.44
N GLN A 439 5.25 12.44 43.27
CA GLN A 439 6.70 12.58 43.21
C GLN A 439 7.14 14.03 43.42
N GLU A 440 7.95 14.30 44.45
CA GLU A 440 8.46 15.64 44.74
C GLU A 440 9.19 16.28 43.55
N TRP A 441 10.01 15.52 42.82
CA TRP A 441 10.74 16.03 41.67
C TRP A 441 9.81 16.51 40.54
N ALA A 442 8.70 15.80 40.31
CA ALA A 442 7.74 16.14 39.26
C ALA A 442 6.94 17.37 39.68
N ARG A 443 6.51 17.42 40.94
CA ARG A 443 5.87 18.59 41.55
C ARG A 443 6.76 19.83 41.47
N ASN A 444 8.05 19.69 41.78
CA ASN A 444 9.02 20.78 41.70
C ASN A 444 9.23 21.26 40.25
N LEU A 445 9.29 20.33 39.29
CA LEU A 445 9.46 20.66 37.87
C LEU A 445 8.30 21.51 37.33
N VAL A 446 7.07 21.26 37.77
CA VAL A 446 5.89 22.04 37.39
C VAL A 446 5.52 23.12 38.42
N GLN A 447 6.40 23.42 39.37
CA GLN A 447 6.20 24.47 40.37
C GLN A 447 4.88 24.33 41.15
N CYS A 448 4.53 23.11 41.57
CA CYS A 448 3.40 22.93 42.47
C CYS A 448 3.63 23.68 43.78
N GLY A 449 2.57 24.29 44.31
CA GLY A 449 2.59 24.83 45.65
C GLY A 449 2.83 23.74 46.71
N PRO A 450 3.32 24.11 47.91
CA PRO A 450 3.26 23.23 49.06
C PRO A 450 1.84 22.69 49.25
N PRO A 451 1.66 21.45 49.71
CA PRO A 451 0.33 20.91 49.99
C PRO A 451 -0.48 21.86 50.89
N GLY A 452 -1.59 22.40 50.39
CA GLY A 452 -2.46 23.34 51.12
C GLY A 452 -2.11 24.83 51.00
N ALA A 453 -1.14 25.22 50.18
CA ALA A 453 -0.67 26.62 50.07
C ALA A 453 -1.52 27.56 49.19
N GLY A 454 -2.64 27.11 48.60
CA GLY A 454 -3.51 27.92 47.74
C GLY A 454 -3.69 27.34 46.33
N GLU A 455 -4.28 28.12 45.41
CA GLU A 455 -4.46 27.72 44.01
C GLU A 455 -3.11 27.59 43.30
N ASP A 456 -2.82 26.40 42.76
CA ASP A 456 -1.67 26.19 41.89
C ASP A 456 -1.78 27.03 40.61
N PRO A 457 -0.65 27.40 39.98
CA PRO A 457 -0.67 28.06 38.68
C PRO A 457 -1.57 27.30 37.69
N TRP A 458 -2.38 28.02 36.90
CA TRP A 458 -3.35 27.40 35.98
C TRP A 458 -2.72 26.35 35.05
N TRP A 459 -1.46 26.56 34.64
CA TRP A 459 -0.72 25.65 33.77
C TRP A 459 -0.14 24.42 34.46
N SER A 460 -0.10 24.35 35.80
CA SER A 460 0.36 23.20 36.60
C SER A 460 -0.75 22.56 37.43
N SER A 461 -1.89 23.23 37.56
CA SER A 461 -3.12 22.71 38.20
C SER A 461 -3.46 21.27 37.76
N TRP A 462 -3.25 20.94 36.49
CA TRP A 462 -3.49 19.60 35.96
C TRP A 462 -2.66 18.49 36.63
N LEU A 463 -1.53 18.79 37.28
CA LEU A 463 -0.70 17.84 38.03
C LEU A 463 -0.77 18.07 39.55
N CYS A 464 -0.91 19.33 39.96
CA CYS A 464 -0.72 19.74 41.36
C CYS A 464 -1.99 19.64 42.22
N SER A 465 -3.18 19.85 41.63
CA SER A 465 -4.43 20.05 42.39
C SER A 465 -5.35 18.81 42.48
N GLY A 466 -4.92 17.64 42.00
CA GLY A 466 -5.77 16.44 41.90
C GLY A 466 -5.30 15.27 42.76
N PRO A 467 -5.94 14.96 43.91
CA PRO A 467 -5.68 13.71 44.62
C PRO A 467 -6.26 12.48 43.91
N SER A 468 -7.14 12.67 42.92
CA SER A 468 -7.80 11.56 42.21
C SER A 468 -8.24 11.94 40.80
N TYR A 469 -7.50 11.48 39.79
CA TYR A 469 -7.94 11.57 38.40
C TYR A 469 -8.93 10.44 38.10
N HIS A 470 -10.09 10.79 37.54
CA HIS A 470 -11.02 9.78 37.02
C HIS A 470 -11.66 10.24 35.72
N TRP A 471 -11.88 9.29 34.81
CA TRP A 471 -12.65 9.49 33.58
C TRP A 471 -14.12 9.86 33.84
N GLY A 472 -14.63 9.62 35.06
CA GLY A 472 -15.98 10.05 35.45
C GLY A 472 -16.14 11.57 35.63
N HIS A 473 -15.05 12.31 35.80
CA HIS A 473 -15.08 13.77 35.96
C HIS A 473 -14.62 14.45 34.67
N TRP A 474 -15.52 15.21 34.03
CA TRP A 474 -15.26 15.86 32.75
C TRP A 474 -14.11 16.87 32.81
N GLN A 475 -13.85 17.47 33.97
CA GLN A 475 -12.74 18.39 34.20
C GLN A 475 -11.37 17.71 33.98
N ASN A 476 -11.29 16.39 34.20
CA ASN A 476 -10.05 15.63 34.03
C ASN A 476 -9.83 15.14 32.60
N TRP A 477 -10.84 15.23 31.72
CA TRP A 477 -10.79 14.60 30.40
C TRP A 477 -9.64 15.09 29.53
N GLY A 478 -9.36 16.40 29.55
CA GLY A 478 -8.25 16.97 28.77
C GLY A 478 -6.90 16.38 29.17
N VAL A 479 -6.61 16.40 30.48
CA VAL A 479 -5.35 15.89 31.03
C VAL A 479 -5.21 14.39 30.81
N LEU A 480 -6.26 13.63 31.11
CA LEU A 480 -6.29 12.19 30.91
C LEU A 480 -6.14 11.80 29.44
N ALA A 481 -6.77 12.53 28.51
CA ALA A 481 -6.63 12.29 27.08
C ALA A 481 -5.20 12.57 26.59
N VAL A 482 -4.58 13.67 27.04
CA VAL A 482 -3.18 14.00 26.70
C VAL A 482 -2.22 12.94 27.26
N THR A 483 -2.36 12.56 28.53
CA THR A 483 -1.53 11.51 29.14
C THR A 483 -1.73 10.16 28.44
N THR A 484 -2.97 9.81 28.10
CA THR A 484 -3.28 8.60 27.32
C THR A 484 -2.60 8.64 25.96
N ALA A 485 -2.65 9.76 25.25
CA ALA A 485 -2.02 9.91 23.95
C ALA A 485 -0.49 9.79 24.04
N ALA A 486 0.13 10.40 25.05
CA ALA A 486 1.57 10.34 25.28
C ALA A 486 2.05 8.91 25.59
N PHE A 487 1.39 8.21 26.51
CA PHE A 487 1.71 6.81 26.80
C PHE A 487 1.43 5.89 25.62
N ALA A 488 0.32 6.08 24.91
CA ALA A 488 0.01 5.27 23.74
C ALA A 488 1.07 5.49 22.66
N ALA A 489 1.52 6.73 22.42
CA ALA A 489 2.59 7.02 21.48
C ALA A 489 3.91 6.35 21.87
N LEU A 490 4.28 6.38 23.15
CA LEU A 490 5.48 5.71 23.66
C LEU A 490 5.39 4.18 23.48
N LEU A 491 4.29 3.57 23.91
CA LEU A 491 4.07 2.12 23.78
C LEU A 491 4.03 1.68 22.32
N ILE A 492 3.34 2.42 21.45
CA ILE A 492 3.32 2.15 20.01
C ILE A 492 4.72 2.30 19.42
N GLY A 493 5.45 3.35 19.78
CA GLY A 493 6.81 3.60 19.33
C GLY A 493 7.77 2.45 19.67
N LEU A 494 7.68 1.91 20.89
CA LEU A 494 8.50 0.80 21.37
C LEU A 494 8.07 -0.55 20.76
N LEU A 495 6.76 -0.87 20.83
CA LEU A 495 6.26 -2.19 20.45
C LEU A 495 6.20 -2.37 18.93
N ASN A 496 5.69 -1.36 18.19
CA ASN A 496 5.60 -1.43 16.73
C ASN A 496 6.91 -1.01 16.02
N GLY A 497 7.82 -0.32 16.73
CA GLY A 497 9.11 0.08 16.21
C GLY A 497 10.15 -1.04 16.37
N PRO A 498 11.02 -0.98 17.40
CA PRO A 498 12.13 -1.91 17.55
C PRO A 498 11.68 -3.36 17.79
N VAL A 499 10.69 -3.61 18.65
CA VAL A 499 10.28 -5.00 18.99
C VAL A 499 9.72 -5.71 17.76
N TRP A 500 8.70 -5.11 17.13
CA TRP A 500 8.14 -5.66 15.89
C TRP A 500 9.18 -5.71 14.77
N GLY A 501 9.94 -4.62 14.56
CA GLY A 501 10.92 -4.51 13.48
C GLY A 501 12.00 -5.59 13.55
N VAL A 502 12.57 -5.85 14.74
CA VAL A 502 13.58 -6.89 14.91
C VAL A 502 12.99 -8.28 14.63
N LEU A 503 11.87 -8.62 15.26
CA LEU A 503 11.25 -9.94 15.10
C LEU A 503 10.73 -10.17 13.68
N HIS A 504 10.20 -9.14 13.02
CA HIS A 504 9.68 -9.20 11.66
C HIS A 504 10.81 -9.31 10.65
N ASN A 505 11.86 -8.52 10.78
CA ASN A 505 13.06 -8.64 9.93
C ASN A 505 13.68 -10.03 10.03
N ARG A 506 13.71 -10.63 11.23
CA ARG A 506 14.16 -12.01 11.42
C ARG A 506 13.24 -12.99 10.69
N LEU A 507 11.92 -12.85 10.85
CA LEU A 507 10.91 -13.66 10.13
C LEU A 507 11.08 -13.56 8.61
N GLN A 508 11.27 -12.35 8.08
CA GLN A 508 11.44 -12.13 6.64
C GLN A 508 12.73 -12.75 6.09
N ARG A 509 13.81 -12.80 6.88
CA ARG A 509 15.09 -13.41 6.48
C ARG A 509 15.11 -14.93 6.55
N MET A 510 14.15 -15.57 7.21
CA MET A 510 14.11 -17.03 7.30
C MET A 510 13.62 -17.67 5.99
N ARG A 511 14.54 -17.92 5.06
CA ARG A 511 14.27 -18.84 3.94
C ARG A 511 14.56 -20.29 4.34
N LYS A 512 14.39 -21.25 3.42
CA LYS A 512 14.45 -22.71 3.67
C LYS A 512 15.56 -23.04 4.69
N PRO A 513 15.34 -24.00 5.62
CA PRO A 513 16.36 -24.35 6.59
C PRO A 513 17.62 -24.78 5.84
N SER A 514 18.67 -23.98 5.90
CA SER A 514 19.97 -24.36 5.38
C SER A 514 20.49 -25.46 6.29
N PHE A 515 20.24 -26.71 5.92
CA PHE A 515 20.65 -27.91 6.66
C PHE A 515 22.18 -27.99 6.89
N ARG A 516 22.98 -27.11 6.28
CA ARG A 516 24.45 -27.13 6.34
C ARG A 516 25.10 -26.14 7.30
N GLN A 517 24.36 -25.30 8.04
CA GLN A 517 24.98 -24.47 9.10
C GLN A 517 25.24 -25.22 10.42
N SER A 518 24.89 -26.50 10.49
CA SER A 518 25.30 -27.40 11.57
C SER A 518 25.32 -28.82 11.03
N SER A 519 26.44 -29.52 11.14
CA SER A 519 26.54 -30.97 10.87
C SER A 519 25.71 -31.81 11.86
N ASP A 520 25.14 -31.17 12.88
CA ASP A 520 24.24 -31.77 13.86
C ASP A 520 22.80 -31.26 13.62
N PRO A 521 21.93 -32.05 12.97
CA PRO A 521 20.53 -31.72 12.74
C PRO A 521 19.69 -31.66 14.04
N SER A 522 20.22 -32.13 15.18
CA SER A 522 19.55 -32.04 16.48
C SER A 522 19.77 -30.69 17.19
N ARG A 523 20.80 -29.92 16.78
CA ARG A 523 21.17 -28.65 17.44
C ARG A 523 20.47 -27.40 16.92
N ASN A 524 19.96 -27.42 15.70
CA ASN A 524 19.24 -26.29 15.10
C ASN A 524 17.93 -26.79 14.46
N PRO A 525 16.85 -27.03 15.25
CA PRO A 525 15.55 -27.33 14.67
C PRO A 525 15.21 -26.23 13.65
N PRO A 526 14.63 -26.57 12.48
CA PRO A 526 14.30 -25.59 11.45
C PRO A 526 13.42 -24.52 12.09
N ALA A 527 13.94 -23.30 12.17
CA ALA A 527 13.30 -22.23 12.91
C ALA A 527 11.90 -21.98 12.34
N ASN A 528 10.89 -22.38 13.12
CA ASN A 528 9.50 -22.24 12.72
C ASN A 528 9.16 -20.73 12.70
N PRO A 529 8.72 -20.13 11.57
CA PRO A 529 8.40 -18.71 11.50
C PRO A 529 7.32 -18.25 12.48
N TRP A 530 6.51 -19.17 13.02
CA TRP A 530 5.58 -18.89 14.09
C TRP A 530 6.24 -18.48 15.42
N TRP A 531 7.50 -18.85 15.66
CA TRP A 531 8.19 -18.51 16.91
C TRP A 531 8.32 -17.00 17.10
N TYR A 532 8.63 -16.24 16.04
CA TYR A 532 8.70 -14.79 16.12
C TYR A 532 7.34 -14.14 16.34
N VAL A 533 6.28 -14.74 15.78
CA VAL A 533 4.90 -14.31 16.05
C VAL A 533 4.59 -14.54 17.52
N THR A 534 4.85 -15.73 18.05
CA THR A 534 4.62 -16.06 19.47
C THR A 534 5.36 -15.11 20.40
N TRP A 535 6.66 -14.85 20.16
CA TRP A 535 7.43 -13.89 20.96
C TRP A 535 6.86 -12.48 20.89
N TYR A 536 6.50 -12.01 19.70
CA TYR A 536 5.91 -10.69 19.56
C TYR A 536 4.61 -10.57 20.36
N LEU A 537 3.70 -11.55 20.22
CA LEU A 537 2.44 -11.58 20.94
C LEU A 537 2.64 -11.67 22.45
N LEU A 538 3.60 -12.46 22.91
CA LEU A 538 3.95 -12.60 24.32
C LEU A 538 4.46 -11.27 24.88
N ILE A 539 5.46 -10.64 24.23
CA ILE A 539 6.02 -9.36 24.68
C ILE A 539 4.94 -8.27 24.74
N VAL A 540 4.13 -8.14 23.68
CA VAL A 540 3.04 -7.14 23.66
C VAL A 540 2.02 -7.42 24.75
N THR A 541 1.62 -8.68 24.95
CA THR A 541 0.65 -9.05 25.99
C THR A 541 1.20 -8.79 27.38
N THR A 542 2.45 -9.19 27.64
CA THR A 542 3.12 -8.91 28.92
C THR A 542 3.17 -7.42 29.20
N VAL A 543 3.57 -6.59 28.24
CA VAL A 543 3.60 -5.12 28.43
C VAL A 543 2.19 -4.55 28.60
N ALA A 544 1.24 -4.93 27.76
CA ALA A 544 -0.12 -4.41 27.77
C ALA A 544 -0.91 -4.79 29.04
N VAL A 545 -0.61 -5.94 29.64
CA VAL A 545 -1.29 -6.44 30.86
C VAL A 545 -0.52 -6.07 32.12
N ALA A 546 0.80 -6.25 32.16
CA ALA A 546 1.60 -6.02 33.37
C ALA A 546 1.67 -4.53 33.76
N VAL A 547 1.69 -3.60 32.79
CA VAL A 547 1.77 -2.16 33.10
C VAL A 547 0.50 -1.69 33.82
N PRO A 548 -0.74 -1.90 33.30
CA PRO A 548 -1.94 -1.62 34.07
C PRO A 548 -1.99 -2.37 35.38
N PHE A 549 -1.52 -3.62 35.41
CA PHE A 549 -1.56 -4.46 36.61
C PHE A 549 -0.75 -3.85 37.74
N MET A 550 0.48 -3.42 37.46
CA MET A 550 1.33 -2.79 38.46
C MET A 550 0.81 -1.41 38.90
N LEU A 551 0.11 -0.68 38.02
CA LEU A 551 -0.32 0.70 38.29
C LEU A 551 -1.74 0.81 38.88
N ALA A 552 -2.65 -0.08 38.54
CA ALA A 552 -4.08 0.05 38.82
C ALA A 552 -4.69 -1.16 39.56
N TRP A 553 -3.85 -2.03 40.13
CA TRP A 553 -4.31 -3.09 41.03
C TRP A 553 -4.76 -2.49 42.37
N PRO A 554 -5.91 -2.89 42.95
CA PRO A 554 -6.83 -3.99 42.60
C PRO A 554 -8.12 -3.59 41.84
N ASP A 555 -8.32 -2.31 41.51
CA ASP A 555 -9.63 -1.77 41.09
C ASP A 555 -10.07 -2.16 39.67
N LEU A 556 -9.21 -2.83 38.90
CA LEU A 556 -9.45 -3.14 37.50
C LEU A 556 -10.10 -4.53 37.31
N PRO A 557 -11.13 -4.69 36.46
CA PRO A 557 -11.73 -5.99 36.20
C PRO A 557 -10.85 -6.85 35.28
N TRP A 558 -9.81 -7.47 35.84
CA TRP A 558 -8.76 -8.20 35.11
C TRP A 558 -9.27 -9.30 34.18
N VAL A 559 -10.34 -10.00 34.57
CA VAL A 559 -10.97 -11.02 33.73
C VAL A 559 -11.45 -10.40 32.40
N LEU A 560 -12.04 -9.21 32.43
CA LEU A 560 -12.49 -8.51 31.22
C LEU A 560 -11.31 -8.08 30.35
N VAL A 561 -10.22 -7.60 30.95
CA VAL A 561 -9.01 -7.21 30.21
C VAL A 561 -8.40 -8.41 29.50
N VAL A 562 -8.24 -9.55 30.19
CA VAL A 562 -7.69 -10.76 29.60
C VAL A 562 -8.57 -11.27 28.47
N VAL A 563 -9.90 -11.34 28.67
CA VAL A 563 -10.85 -11.74 27.63
C VAL A 563 -10.77 -10.82 26.41
N LEU A 564 -10.67 -9.51 26.63
CA LEU A 564 -10.53 -8.52 25.55
C LEU A 564 -9.22 -8.72 24.78
N VAL A 565 -8.09 -8.90 25.46
CA VAL A 565 -6.79 -9.15 24.82
C VAL A 565 -6.84 -10.42 23.96
N VAL A 566 -7.41 -11.51 24.47
CA VAL A 566 -7.57 -12.77 23.72
C VAL A 566 -8.47 -12.57 22.50
N ALA A 567 -9.60 -11.88 22.66
CA ALA A 567 -10.53 -11.58 21.57
C ALA A 567 -9.87 -10.73 20.47
N LEU A 568 -9.07 -9.73 20.86
CA LEU A 568 -8.32 -8.90 19.92
C LEU A 568 -7.24 -9.70 19.19
N TRP A 569 -6.53 -10.60 19.88
CA TRP A 569 -5.56 -11.48 19.22
C TRP A 569 -6.22 -12.43 18.23
N ALA A 570 -7.38 -12.98 18.55
CA ALA A 570 -8.12 -13.84 17.64
C ALA A 570 -8.39 -13.16 16.28
N LEU A 571 -8.58 -11.83 16.25
CA LEU A 571 -8.73 -11.07 15.00
C LEU A 571 -7.49 -11.17 14.09
N SER A 572 -6.29 -11.20 14.65
CA SER A 572 -5.04 -11.31 13.88
C SER A 572 -4.92 -12.67 13.15
N PHE A 573 -5.52 -13.72 13.71
CA PHE A 573 -5.52 -15.07 13.14
C PHE A 573 -6.68 -15.35 12.19
N THR A 574 -7.67 -14.45 12.10
CA THR A 574 -8.78 -14.62 11.16
C THR A 574 -8.26 -14.71 9.72
N ARG A 575 -8.64 -15.79 9.04
CA ARG A 575 -8.33 -15.96 7.61
C ARG A 575 -9.26 -15.06 6.80
N THR A 576 -8.72 -13.93 6.38
CA THR A 576 -9.29 -13.11 5.32
C THR A 576 -8.73 -13.67 4.01
N SER A 577 -9.46 -14.59 3.38
CA SER A 577 -9.08 -15.23 2.11
C SER A 577 -9.16 -14.21 0.98
N ILE A 578 -8.14 -13.37 0.85
CA ILE A 578 -7.90 -12.63 -0.38
C ILE A 578 -6.70 -13.25 -1.05
N SER A 579 -6.85 -13.57 -2.31
CA SER A 579 -5.79 -14.01 -3.18
C SER A 579 -5.57 -13.00 -4.29
N GLY A 580 -4.47 -13.15 -5.03
CA GLY A 580 -4.37 -12.45 -6.30
C GLY A 580 -5.46 -12.87 -7.28
N LEU A 581 -5.72 -12.00 -8.25
CA LEU A 581 -6.61 -12.23 -9.38
C LEU A 581 -5.79 -12.04 -10.67
N PRO A 582 -5.81 -12.98 -11.62
CA PRO A 582 -5.06 -12.82 -12.86
C PRO A 582 -5.57 -11.64 -13.69
N ALA A 583 -4.82 -11.26 -14.71
CA ALA A 583 -5.22 -10.25 -15.67
C ALA A 583 -6.52 -10.67 -16.35
N ARG A 584 -7.39 -9.70 -16.57
CA ARG A 584 -8.72 -9.87 -17.16
C ARG A 584 -8.71 -9.07 -18.47
N THR A 585 -8.32 -9.73 -19.55
CA THR A 585 -8.14 -9.08 -20.88
C THR A 585 -9.32 -9.34 -21.82
N ASP A 586 -10.16 -10.30 -21.50
CA ASP A 586 -11.13 -10.83 -22.45
C ASP A 586 -12.49 -10.13 -22.27
N ALA A 587 -12.62 -8.96 -22.90
CA ALA A 587 -13.90 -8.25 -22.94
C ALA A 587 -14.92 -8.88 -23.92
N GLN A 588 -14.55 -9.88 -24.73
CA GLN A 588 -15.34 -10.27 -25.91
C GLN A 588 -15.77 -11.74 -26.04
N THR A 589 -15.24 -12.71 -25.29
CA THR A 589 -15.53 -14.13 -25.60
C THR A 589 -16.74 -14.70 -24.86
N GLN A 590 -17.13 -14.15 -23.71
CA GLN A 590 -18.21 -14.75 -22.90
C GLN A 590 -19.59 -14.10 -23.07
N SER A 591 -19.69 -12.88 -23.60
CA SER A 591 -21.00 -12.23 -23.82
C SER A 591 -21.70 -12.68 -25.11
N LEU A 592 -21.04 -13.44 -25.99
CA LEU A 592 -21.59 -13.94 -27.25
C LEU A 592 -21.70 -15.47 -27.33
N ALA A 593 -21.12 -16.21 -26.38
CA ALA A 593 -21.03 -17.67 -26.43
C ALA A 593 -22.06 -18.43 -25.58
N GLU A 594 -22.90 -17.72 -24.82
CA GLU A 594 -24.05 -18.34 -24.16
C GLU A 594 -25.31 -17.58 -24.60
N PRO A 595 -25.93 -17.92 -25.75
CA PRO A 595 -27.34 -17.63 -25.90
C PRO A 595 -27.98 -18.32 -24.70
N ALA A 596 -28.62 -17.53 -23.84
CA ALA A 596 -29.45 -18.05 -22.77
C ALA A 596 -30.24 -19.21 -23.37
N GLN A 597 -29.95 -20.43 -22.93
CA GLN A 597 -30.91 -21.52 -23.06
C GLN A 597 -32.11 -21.01 -22.27
N GLN A 598 -33.02 -20.36 -23.00
CA GLN A 598 -34.39 -20.21 -22.54
C GLN A 598 -34.78 -21.62 -22.10
N PRO A 599 -35.16 -21.81 -20.83
CA PRO A 599 -35.74 -23.08 -20.44
C PRO A 599 -36.85 -23.35 -21.46
N ALA A 600 -36.77 -24.52 -22.12
CA ALA A 600 -37.77 -24.94 -23.07
C ALA A 600 -39.14 -24.65 -22.45
N PRO A 601 -40.06 -23.96 -23.16
CA PRO A 601 -41.40 -23.77 -22.63
C PRO A 601 -41.94 -25.16 -22.30
N ASP A 602 -42.34 -25.33 -21.04
CA ASP A 602 -43.02 -26.54 -20.60
C ASP A 602 -44.09 -26.86 -21.64
N ARG A 603 -43.99 -28.09 -22.15
CA ARG A 603 -44.95 -28.69 -23.06
C ARG A 603 -46.27 -28.77 -22.29
N LEU A 604 -47.06 -27.69 -22.35
CA LEU A 604 -48.42 -27.67 -21.88
C LEU A 604 -49.18 -28.74 -22.66
N GLU A 605 -49.56 -29.80 -21.95
CA GLU A 605 -50.54 -30.77 -22.41
C GLU A 605 -51.81 -30.02 -22.85
N PRO A 606 -52.45 -30.43 -23.95
CA PRO A 606 -53.63 -29.76 -24.47
C PRO A 606 -54.77 -29.94 -23.48
N LYS A 607 -55.13 -28.85 -22.77
CA LYS A 607 -56.36 -28.78 -22.01
C LYS A 607 -57.51 -28.45 -22.96
N GLU A 608 -58.44 -29.38 -22.95
CA GLU A 608 -59.72 -29.48 -23.63
C GLU A 608 -60.47 -28.15 -23.78
N GLN A 609 -61.02 -27.95 -24.98
CA GLN A 609 -61.79 -26.80 -25.41
C GLN A 609 -63.05 -26.61 -24.55
N ASP A 610 -63.25 -25.39 -24.05
CA ASP A 610 -64.54 -24.90 -23.57
C ASP A 610 -65.07 -23.85 -24.57
N PRO A 611 -66.19 -24.08 -25.28
CA PRO A 611 -66.69 -23.18 -26.29
C PRO A 611 -67.69 -22.20 -25.67
N GLY A 612 -67.33 -20.92 -25.61
CA GLY A 612 -68.33 -19.86 -25.53
C GLY A 612 -67.89 -18.64 -24.74
N LEU A 613 -67.59 -17.55 -25.45
CA LEU A 613 -68.21 -16.22 -25.30
C LEU A 613 -67.45 -15.18 -26.17
N PRO A 614 -68.11 -14.06 -26.55
CA PRO A 614 -67.88 -13.38 -27.82
C PRO A 614 -66.85 -12.23 -27.78
N GLU A 615 -66.41 -11.84 -28.99
CA GLU A 615 -65.56 -10.69 -29.32
C GLU A 615 -65.95 -9.38 -28.63
N PRO A 616 -64.95 -8.49 -28.43
CA PRO A 616 -65.13 -7.14 -28.97
C PRO A 616 -63.88 -6.53 -29.66
N LEU A 617 -64.15 -6.03 -30.87
CA LEU A 617 -63.76 -4.76 -31.52
C LEU A 617 -62.27 -4.31 -31.66
N PRO A 618 -61.89 -3.75 -32.84
CA PRO A 618 -60.53 -3.33 -33.16
C PRO A 618 -60.23 -1.88 -32.72
N ALA A 619 -59.05 -1.66 -32.13
CA ALA A 619 -58.54 -0.33 -31.80
C ALA A 619 -57.54 0.17 -32.85
N VAL A 620 -58.04 1.07 -33.69
CA VAL A 620 -57.46 2.37 -34.14
C VAL A 620 -55.96 2.44 -34.44
N VAL A 621 -55.70 2.62 -35.74
CA VAL A 621 -54.50 3.16 -36.37
C VAL A 621 -54.42 4.68 -36.13
N HIS A 622 -53.26 5.19 -35.68
CA HIS A 622 -52.85 6.56 -35.99
C HIS A 622 -51.38 6.60 -36.40
N ALA A 623 -51.18 6.83 -37.69
CA ALA A 623 -49.95 7.30 -38.29
C ALA A 623 -49.97 8.83 -38.43
N SER A 624 -48.76 9.40 -38.56
CA SER A 624 -48.40 10.58 -39.38
C SER A 624 -47.94 11.84 -38.64
N ARG A 625 -46.71 12.24 -38.99
CA ARG A 625 -46.16 13.58 -39.37
C ARG A 625 -44.79 13.79 -38.70
N GLN A 626 -43.64 13.83 -39.38
CA GLN A 626 -43.22 14.51 -40.63
C GLN A 626 -43.21 16.04 -40.52
N GLN A 627 -42.00 16.61 -40.39
CA GLN A 627 -41.45 17.85 -40.97
C GLN A 627 -40.09 18.12 -40.28
N ASP A 628 -38.93 17.96 -40.91
CA ASP A 628 -38.31 18.74 -42.01
C ASP A 628 -37.87 20.17 -41.64
N GLY A 629 -36.61 20.49 -41.99
CA GLY A 629 -36.07 21.84 -42.18
C GLY A 629 -35.17 22.34 -41.05
N ALA A 630 -33.82 22.25 -41.09
CA ALA A 630 -32.84 22.83 -42.01
C ALA A 630 -32.51 24.32 -41.79
N ALA A 631 -31.20 24.55 -41.59
CA ALA A 631 -30.37 25.69 -42.03
C ALA A 631 -30.37 27.04 -41.28
N GLY A 632 -29.16 27.62 -41.20
CA GLY A 632 -28.87 29.04 -40.92
C GLY A 632 -28.04 29.25 -39.65
N SER A 633 -26.71 29.28 -39.68
CA SER A 633 -25.84 30.40 -40.11
C SER A 633 -26.02 31.67 -39.28
N ALA A 634 -24.99 32.06 -38.50
CA ALA A 634 -24.37 33.40 -38.50
C ALA A 634 -23.50 33.63 -37.25
N ASP A 635 -22.23 33.91 -37.51
CA ASP A 635 -21.37 34.95 -36.94
C ASP A 635 -21.78 35.67 -35.64
N HIS A 636 -20.84 35.75 -34.70
CA HIS A 636 -20.42 37.07 -34.21
C HIS A 636 -18.98 37.06 -33.64
N LEU A 637 -18.09 37.71 -34.40
CA LEU A 637 -16.82 38.31 -33.99
C LEU A 637 -17.08 39.63 -33.23
N GLY A 638 -16.21 39.96 -32.27
CA GLY A 638 -16.09 41.29 -31.65
C GLY A 638 -15.57 41.24 -30.20
N LYS A 639 -14.27 41.08 -29.91
CA LYS A 639 -13.19 42.12 -29.77
C LYS A 639 -13.34 43.07 -28.54
N PRO A 640 -12.25 43.73 -28.06
CA PRO A 640 -11.74 43.55 -26.69
C PRO A 640 -11.51 44.86 -25.90
N ALA A 641 -10.77 44.74 -24.79
CA ALA A 641 -9.95 45.72 -24.09
C ALA A 641 -10.61 46.58 -22.99
N GLY A 642 -9.92 46.61 -21.84
CA GLY A 642 -10.22 47.29 -20.59
C GLY A 642 -9.39 46.66 -19.47
#